data_AF-A0A8I1PT89-F1
#
_entry.id   AF-A0A8I1PT89-F1
#
_cell.length_a   1.000
_cell.length_b   1.000
_cell.length_c   1.000
_cell.angle_alpha   90.00
_cell.angle_beta   90.00
_cell.angle_gamma   90.00
#
_symmetry.space_group_name_H-M   'P 1'
#
loop_
_entity.id
_entity.type
_entity.pdbx_description
1 polymer ?
#
loop_
_entity_poly.entity_id
_entity_poly.type
_entity_poly.pdbx_seq_one_letter_code
_entity_poly.pdbx_strand_id
1 'polypeptide(L)'
;MTTATDAPHPADSHDLIRVQGARENNLKDISVELPKRRLTVFTGVSGSGKSSLVFDTIAAESQRMINETYSAFVQGFMPSVPRPDVDVLEGLTTAVIVDQERLGANPRSTVGTVTDANAMLRILFSKLGEPYIGGPTAFSFNIPTQKASGVMIGPNGEKKIVQDAIYLGGMCPRCEGRGSVSDIDLSQVVDESKSLDEGAIMVPGYTADGWMVKAFSQSGFYPGDKPIAQFSEKQRRLFLYGEVTKVKISGINMTYEGLIPKITKSMLSKDLDALQPHVRAFVERVATFATCPECDGTRLTEGARSSKIAGISIADACRMQVTDLAAWVRDLDRPEAGPLLTTLGANLDAFVTLGLGYLSLERPSGTLSGGEAQRIKMLRHLGSSLTDVTYVFDEPTIGLHPHDIQRMNGLLRQLRDKGNTVLVVEHKPEMIEIADHVVDLGPGAGRAGGEICFEGTVEGLRASGTLTGRHLDDRAALKPSVRAAEGAIEVRGASENNLQGVDVDIPLGVLTVVTGVAGSGKSSLIHGHVSGRDGVVSIDQTAIRGSRRSNPATYTGLLEPIRKAFAKANGVKPALFSANSEGACPTCKGAGVIVTELGFMDTIETPCEDCGGKRFQAEVLDYKLAGLDITEVLDLPVAQARAFFSEGEAKIPAAAAILTRLHDVGLGYITLGQPLSTLSGGERQRIKLAIAMGEEGEVYVLDEPTTGLHLADVENILGLLDRLVDAGKSVIVIEHHQAVMAHADWIVDLGPGAGHDGGRVVFEGRPADLVAARSTLTGEHLATYVRA
;
A
#
# COMPACT_ATOMS: atom_id res chain seq x y z
N MET A 1 45.67 -11.59 23.64
CA MET A 1 45.43 -12.80 24.46
C MET A 1 44.01 -12.71 24.98
N THR A 2 43.10 -13.65 24.74
CA THR A 2 43.20 -14.97 24.07
C THR A 2 42.14 -15.09 22.98
N THR A 3 42.48 -15.76 21.88
CA THR A 3 41.53 -16.14 20.83
C THR A 3 40.43 -17.01 21.43
N ALA A 4 39.20 -16.50 21.50
CA ALA A 4 38.03 -17.36 21.61
C ALA A 4 37.93 -18.13 20.29
N THR A 5 37.95 -19.46 20.37
CA THR A 5 37.86 -20.33 19.20
C THR A 5 36.44 -20.27 18.64
N ASP A 6 36.30 -19.92 17.36
CA ASP A 6 35.06 -20.09 16.61
C ASP A 6 34.62 -21.56 16.66
N ALA A 7 33.61 -21.85 17.49
CA ALA A 7 32.80 -23.02 17.25
C ALA A 7 31.94 -22.71 16.02
N PRO A 8 32.00 -23.52 14.94
CA PRO A 8 31.14 -23.30 13.79
C PRO A 8 29.68 -23.29 14.25
N HIS A 9 28.90 -22.32 13.77
CA HIS A 9 27.51 -22.20 14.17
C HIS A 9 26.76 -23.47 13.71
N PRO A 10 25.73 -23.95 14.43
CA PRO A 10 25.01 -25.16 14.01
C PRO A 10 24.47 -25.10 12.56
N ALA A 11 24.14 -23.89 12.08
CA ALA A 11 23.75 -23.66 10.69
C ALA A 11 24.85 -24.00 9.67
N ASP A 12 26.13 -23.82 10.02
CA ASP A 12 27.29 -24.00 9.14
C ASP A 12 27.61 -25.50 8.89
N SER A 13 26.79 -26.40 9.45
CA SER A 13 26.78 -27.84 9.13
C SER A 13 25.79 -28.22 8.03
N HIS A 14 25.08 -27.25 7.45
CA HIS A 14 24.09 -27.47 6.39
C HIS A 14 24.57 -26.93 5.03
N ASP A 15 23.95 -27.45 3.96
CA ASP A 15 24.26 -27.06 2.59
C ASP A 15 24.02 -25.55 2.34
N LEU A 16 24.59 -25.05 1.26
CA LEU A 16 24.40 -23.68 0.78
C LEU A 16 23.28 -23.63 -0.27
N ILE A 17 22.67 -22.46 -0.46
CA ILE A 17 21.95 -22.14 -1.70
C ILE A 17 22.98 -21.55 -2.65
N ARG A 18 23.19 -22.19 -3.81
CA ARG A 18 24.20 -21.80 -4.79
C ARG A 18 23.51 -21.18 -5.99
N VAL A 19 23.86 -19.95 -6.33
CA VAL A 19 23.43 -19.27 -7.56
C VAL A 19 24.67 -19.07 -8.42
N GLN A 20 24.62 -19.45 -9.70
CA GLN A 20 25.72 -19.25 -10.66
C GLN A 20 25.19 -18.73 -11.99
N GLY A 21 25.84 -17.70 -12.53
CA GLY A 21 25.48 -17.11 -13.82
C GLY A 21 24.09 -16.45 -13.84
N ALA A 22 23.68 -15.76 -12.77
CA ALA A 22 22.39 -15.09 -12.75
C ALA A 22 22.42 -13.79 -13.55
N ARG A 23 21.46 -13.65 -14.48
CA ARG A 23 21.36 -12.57 -15.48
C ARG A 23 19.97 -11.91 -15.53
N GLU A 24 19.07 -12.31 -14.63
CA GLU A 24 17.72 -11.78 -14.54
C GLU A 24 17.70 -10.24 -14.42
N ASN A 25 16.83 -9.58 -15.19
CA ASN A 25 16.72 -8.12 -15.32
C ASN A 25 18.04 -7.37 -15.64
N ASN A 26 18.77 -6.92 -14.61
CA ASN A 26 20.01 -6.14 -14.74
C ASN A 26 21.24 -6.83 -14.11
N LEU A 27 21.10 -8.07 -13.65
CA LEU A 27 22.21 -8.84 -13.08
C LEU A 27 23.26 -9.15 -14.16
N LYS A 28 24.55 -9.06 -13.80
CA LYS A 28 25.68 -9.23 -14.72
C LYS A 28 26.40 -10.56 -14.50
N ASP A 29 25.72 -11.65 -14.79
CA ASP A 29 26.28 -13.02 -14.74
C ASP A 29 26.82 -13.39 -13.34
N ILE A 30 26.09 -12.98 -12.30
CA ILE A 30 26.59 -13.04 -10.92
C ILE A 30 26.49 -14.46 -10.34
N SER A 31 27.38 -14.76 -9.39
CA SER A 31 27.39 -16.01 -8.64
C SER A 31 27.57 -15.73 -7.16
N VAL A 32 26.80 -16.40 -6.29
CA VAL A 32 26.77 -16.18 -4.82
C VAL A 32 26.48 -17.49 -4.09
N GLU A 33 27.04 -17.66 -2.88
CA GLU A 33 26.77 -18.83 -2.03
C GLU A 33 26.12 -18.41 -0.70
N LEU A 34 24.83 -18.70 -0.53
CA LEU A 34 24.06 -18.26 0.63
C LEU A 34 23.98 -19.38 1.70
N PRO A 35 24.38 -19.13 2.95
CA PRO A 35 24.29 -20.14 4.00
C PRO A 35 22.83 -20.40 4.41
N LYS A 36 22.44 -21.69 4.46
CA LYS A 36 21.13 -22.08 5.01
C LYS A 36 21.08 -21.86 6.52
N ARG A 37 19.87 -21.72 7.06
CA ARG A 37 19.61 -21.51 8.51
C ARG A 37 20.35 -20.31 9.12
N ARG A 38 20.65 -19.32 8.26
CA ARG A 38 21.19 -18.00 8.62
C ARG A 38 20.23 -16.90 8.19
N LEU A 39 20.40 -15.72 8.77
CA LEU A 39 19.77 -14.48 8.34
C LEU A 39 20.74 -13.75 7.41
N THR A 40 20.43 -13.77 6.12
CA THR A 40 21.21 -13.11 5.06
C THR A 40 20.52 -11.82 4.64
N VAL A 41 21.22 -10.69 4.76
CA VAL A 41 20.73 -9.39 4.30
C VAL A 41 21.34 -9.04 2.94
N PHE A 42 20.50 -8.65 1.99
CA PHE A 42 20.87 -8.14 0.68
C PHE A 42 20.72 -6.63 0.70
N THR A 43 21.80 -5.91 0.42
CA THR A 43 21.87 -4.46 0.58
C THR A 43 22.53 -3.78 -0.63
N GLY A 44 22.61 -2.44 -0.61
CA GLY A 44 22.99 -1.62 -1.76
C GLY A 44 21.85 -0.73 -2.29
N VAL A 45 22.14 0.14 -3.25
CA VAL A 45 21.23 1.21 -3.71
C VAL A 45 19.93 0.70 -4.36
N SER A 46 18.92 1.56 -4.43
CA SER A 46 17.68 1.21 -5.16
C SER A 46 17.99 0.89 -6.63
N GLY A 47 17.37 -0.16 -7.16
CA GLY A 47 17.67 -0.65 -8.52
C GLY A 47 19.05 -1.31 -8.71
N SER A 48 19.81 -1.63 -7.66
CA SER A 48 21.11 -2.31 -7.80
C SER A 48 21.05 -3.79 -8.19
N GLY A 49 19.86 -4.39 -8.23
CA GLY A 49 19.63 -5.81 -8.59
C GLY A 49 19.22 -6.72 -7.41
N LYS A 50 19.15 -6.19 -6.18
CA LYS A 50 18.79 -6.96 -4.96
C LYS A 50 17.52 -7.81 -5.16
N SER A 51 16.43 -7.17 -5.57
CA SER A 51 15.14 -7.84 -5.73
C SER A 51 15.14 -8.84 -6.90
N SER A 52 15.93 -8.59 -7.95
CA SER A 52 16.05 -9.52 -9.08
C SER A 52 16.84 -10.78 -8.75
N LEU A 53 17.83 -10.69 -7.87
CA LEU A 53 18.48 -11.88 -7.32
C LEU A 53 17.55 -12.64 -6.35
N VAL A 54 16.90 -11.91 -5.43
CA VAL A 54 16.21 -12.51 -4.29
C VAL A 54 14.79 -13.00 -4.63
N PHE A 55 13.99 -12.20 -5.33
CA PHE A 55 12.62 -12.54 -5.72
C PHE A 55 12.58 -13.13 -7.12
N ASP A 56 13.06 -12.40 -8.13
CA ASP A 56 12.89 -12.78 -9.55
C ASP A 56 13.73 -14.01 -9.94
N THR A 57 14.79 -14.33 -9.19
CA THR A 57 15.62 -15.54 -9.39
C THR A 57 15.35 -16.61 -8.32
N ILE A 58 15.75 -16.37 -7.05
CA ILE A 58 15.72 -17.41 -6.00
C ILE A 58 14.29 -17.81 -5.62
N ALA A 59 13.43 -16.85 -5.29
CA ALA A 59 12.06 -17.15 -4.88
C ALA A 59 11.18 -17.64 -6.05
N ALA A 60 11.35 -17.04 -7.23
CA ALA A 60 10.64 -17.43 -8.44
C ALA A 60 10.92 -18.88 -8.84
N GLU A 61 12.18 -19.32 -8.87
CA GLU A 61 12.50 -20.72 -9.21
C GLU A 61 11.96 -21.69 -8.15
N SER A 62 12.05 -21.36 -6.85
CA SER A 62 11.46 -22.19 -5.79
C SER A 62 9.94 -22.32 -5.95
N GLN A 63 9.23 -21.22 -6.25
CA GLN A 63 7.79 -21.25 -6.51
C GLN A 63 7.45 -22.01 -7.80
N ARG A 64 8.28 -21.90 -8.84
CA ARG A 64 8.15 -22.65 -10.10
C ARG A 64 8.29 -24.17 -9.86
N MET A 65 9.29 -24.58 -9.09
CA MET A 65 9.49 -25.98 -8.69
C MET A 65 8.31 -26.51 -7.85
N ILE A 66 7.76 -25.70 -6.93
CA ILE A 66 6.55 -26.06 -6.17
C ILE A 66 5.36 -26.23 -7.12
N ASN A 67 5.20 -25.34 -8.10
CA ASN A 67 4.11 -25.42 -9.08
C ASN A 67 4.18 -26.72 -9.91
N GLU A 68 5.39 -27.20 -10.23
CA GLU A 68 5.63 -28.50 -10.88
C GLU A 68 5.24 -29.72 -10.01
N THR A 69 4.97 -29.56 -8.71
CA THR A 69 4.49 -30.66 -7.83
C THR A 69 2.96 -30.83 -7.81
N TYR A 70 2.18 -29.88 -8.29
CA TYR A 70 0.72 -30.03 -8.38
C TYR A 70 0.32 -31.07 -9.42
N SER A 71 -0.93 -31.56 -9.36
CA SER A 71 -1.42 -32.52 -10.34
C SER A 71 -1.50 -31.90 -11.74
N ALA A 72 -1.29 -32.71 -12.79
CA ALA A 72 -1.37 -32.27 -14.18
C ALA A 72 -2.70 -31.59 -14.55
N PHE A 73 -3.80 -31.91 -13.83
CA PHE A 73 -5.07 -31.20 -13.95
C PHE A 73 -4.95 -29.73 -13.52
N VAL A 74 -4.34 -29.46 -12.37
CA VAL A 74 -4.13 -28.09 -11.86
C VAL A 74 -3.08 -27.37 -12.72
N GLN A 75 -1.98 -28.05 -13.08
CA GLN A 75 -0.97 -27.50 -13.98
C GLN A 75 -1.53 -27.09 -15.35
N GLY A 76 -2.53 -27.81 -15.87
CA GLY A 76 -3.21 -27.46 -17.13
C GLY A 76 -4.00 -26.14 -17.08
N PHE A 77 -4.23 -25.58 -15.89
CA PHE A 77 -4.74 -24.22 -15.70
C PHE A 77 -3.66 -23.23 -15.30
N MET A 78 -2.56 -23.68 -14.68
CA MET A 78 -1.44 -22.81 -14.32
C MET A 78 -0.77 -22.24 -15.58
N PRO A 79 -0.36 -20.95 -15.55
CA PRO A 79 0.44 -20.39 -16.62
C PRO A 79 1.84 -21.03 -16.64
N SER A 80 2.42 -21.08 -17.83
CA SER A 80 3.85 -21.35 -18.00
C SER A 80 4.66 -20.15 -17.50
N VAL A 81 5.03 -20.16 -16.21
CA VAL A 81 5.99 -19.21 -15.65
C VAL A 81 7.35 -19.45 -16.33
N PRO A 82 7.98 -18.43 -16.93
CA PRO A 82 9.32 -18.58 -17.52
C PRO A 82 10.32 -19.00 -16.43
N ARG A 83 11.38 -19.71 -16.83
CA ARG A 83 12.52 -19.93 -15.93
C ARG A 83 13.31 -18.63 -15.81
N PRO A 84 13.79 -18.25 -14.62
CA PRO A 84 14.75 -17.16 -14.47
C PRO A 84 16.02 -17.43 -15.29
N ASP A 85 16.67 -16.36 -15.78
CA ASP A 85 17.95 -16.50 -16.49
C ASP A 85 19.10 -16.72 -15.49
N VAL A 86 19.41 -17.99 -15.24
CA VAL A 86 20.47 -18.48 -14.35
C VAL A 86 21.02 -19.81 -14.86
N ASP A 87 22.34 -20.02 -14.80
CA ASP A 87 22.97 -21.26 -15.29
C ASP A 87 22.82 -22.42 -14.32
N VAL A 88 23.06 -22.17 -13.03
CA VAL A 88 22.92 -23.17 -11.95
C VAL A 88 22.24 -22.52 -10.75
N LEU A 89 21.18 -23.16 -10.26
CA LEU A 89 20.51 -22.79 -9.02
C LEU A 89 20.25 -24.04 -8.19
N GLU A 90 21.02 -24.21 -7.12
CA GLU A 90 21.05 -25.43 -6.30
C GLU A 90 20.79 -25.14 -4.82
N GLY A 91 20.38 -26.18 -4.09
CA GLY A 91 20.16 -26.10 -2.65
C GLY A 91 18.87 -25.38 -2.22
N LEU A 92 18.02 -24.94 -3.16
CA LEU A 92 16.72 -24.33 -2.86
C LEU A 92 15.88 -25.18 -1.89
N THR A 93 15.23 -24.50 -0.95
CA THR A 93 14.12 -25.03 -0.15
C THR A 93 12.85 -24.27 -0.54
N THR A 94 11.69 -24.74 -0.07
CA THR A 94 10.41 -24.04 -0.27
C THR A 94 10.52 -22.58 0.15
N ALA A 95 10.31 -21.66 -0.79
CA ALA A 95 10.31 -20.23 -0.54
C ALA A 95 8.94 -19.76 -0.05
N VAL A 96 8.93 -18.85 0.92
CA VAL A 96 7.74 -18.12 1.37
C VAL A 96 8.06 -16.63 1.26
N ILE A 97 7.40 -15.99 0.30
CA ILE A 97 7.55 -14.56 0.02
C ILE A 97 6.70 -13.76 1.01
N VAL A 98 7.31 -12.74 1.62
CA VAL A 98 6.69 -11.83 2.59
C VAL A 98 6.98 -10.38 2.17
N ASP A 99 6.39 -10.03 1.03
CA ASP A 99 6.41 -8.69 0.43
C ASP A 99 5.40 -7.72 1.08
N GLN A 100 5.46 -6.46 0.65
CA GLN A 100 4.56 -5.38 1.04
C GLN A 100 3.26 -5.30 0.23
N GLU A 101 2.99 -6.23 -0.69
CA GLU A 101 1.76 -6.20 -1.48
C GLU A 101 0.54 -6.30 -0.57
N ARG A 102 -0.47 -5.49 -0.89
CA ARG A 102 -1.70 -5.43 -0.10
C ARG A 102 -2.39 -6.78 -0.13
N LEU A 103 -2.77 -7.27 1.05
CA LEU A 103 -3.59 -8.47 1.19
C LEU A 103 -4.87 -8.33 0.35
N GLY A 104 -5.16 -9.36 -0.47
CA GLY A 104 -6.23 -9.36 -1.45
C GLY A 104 -7.55 -8.76 -0.92
N ALA A 105 -8.02 -7.71 -1.60
CA ALA A 105 -9.11 -6.85 -1.13
C ALA A 105 -10.50 -7.47 -1.33
N ASN A 106 -10.75 -8.65 -0.73
CA ASN A 106 -12.10 -9.20 -0.62
C ASN A 106 -12.88 -8.41 0.46
N PRO A 107 -14.09 -7.87 0.18
CA PRO A 107 -14.91 -7.17 1.17
C PRO A 107 -15.24 -7.97 2.44
N ARG A 108 -15.16 -9.31 2.36
CA ARG A 108 -15.34 -10.25 3.47
C ARG A 108 -14.02 -10.70 4.15
N SER A 109 -12.89 -10.10 3.79
CA SER A 109 -11.60 -10.33 4.44
C SER A 109 -11.29 -9.25 5.48
N THR A 110 -10.88 -9.70 6.66
CA THR A 110 -10.54 -8.87 7.82
C THR A 110 -9.21 -9.33 8.43
N VAL A 111 -8.61 -8.48 9.26
CA VAL A 111 -7.44 -8.83 10.08
C VAL A 111 -7.62 -10.18 10.77
N GLY A 112 -8.76 -10.40 11.44
CA GLY A 112 -9.05 -11.63 12.17
C GLY A 112 -9.26 -12.87 11.29
N THR A 113 -9.63 -12.73 10.01
CA THR A 113 -9.75 -13.87 9.09
C THR A 113 -8.43 -14.24 8.42
N VAL A 114 -7.51 -13.29 8.24
CA VAL A 114 -6.18 -13.55 7.65
C VAL A 114 -5.23 -14.22 8.66
N THR A 115 -5.46 -13.98 9.96
CA THR A 115 -4.60 -14.43 11.08
C THR A 115 -5.15 -15.63 11.86
N ASP A 116 -6.26 -16.22 11.40
CA ASP A 116 -7.06 -17.27 12.06
C ASP A 116 -7.58 -16.94 13.48
N ALA A 117 -7.31 -15.75 14.04
CA ALA A 117 -7.83 -15.29 15.33
C ALA A 117 -9.36 -15.36 15.40
N ASN A 118 -10.07 -14.97 14.32
CA ASN A 118 -11.53 -15.10 14.22
C ASN A 118 -11.97 -16.57 14.15
N ALA A 119 -11.20 -17.47 13.52
CA ALA A 119 -11.52 -18.89 13.55
C ALA A 119 -11.44 -19.47 14.97
N MET A 120 -10.42 -19.09 15.74
CA MET A 120 -10.29 -19.47 17.15
C MET A 120 -11.41 -18.87 18.02
N LEU A 121 -11.76 -17.58 17.84
CA LEU A 121 -12.89 -16.96 18.54
C LEU A 121 -14.23 -17.65 18.23
N ARG A 122 -14.52 -18.00 16.98
CA ARG A 122 -15.75 -18.75 16.63
C ARG A 122 -15.84 -20.11 17.34
N ILE A 123 -14.71 -20.80 17.51
CA ILE A 123 -14.66 -22.04 18.29
C ILE A 123 -14.91 -21.76 19.77
N LEU A 124 -14.29 -20.72 20.33
CA LEU A 124 -14.45 -20.32 21.73
C LEU A 124 -15.91 -19.96 22.05
N PHE A 125 -16.53 -19.09 21.26
CA PHE A 125 -17.94 -18.70 21.39
C PHE A 125 -18.91 -19.86 21.17
N SER A 126 -18.61 -20.81 20.26
CA SER A 126 -19.43 -22.02 20.09
C SER A 126 -19.40 -22.98 21.29
N LYS A 127 -18.39 -22.87 22.16
CA LYS A 127 -18.25 -23.71 23.35
C LYS A 127 -18.72 -23.05 24.64
N LEU A 128 -18.46 -21.75 24.79
CA LEU A 128 -18.63 -21.01 26.05
C LEU A 128 -19.65 -19.87 25.99
N GLY A 129 -20.19 -19.55 24.80
CA GLY A 129 -21.10 -18.43 24.62
C GLY A 129 -22.49 -18.70 25.20
N GLU A 130 -22.99 -17.80 26.05
CA GLU A 130 -24.32 -17.84 26.64
C GLU A 130 -25.19 -16.69 26.09
N PRO A 131 -26.41 -16.95 25.58
CA PRO A 131 -26.99 -18.27 25.31
C PRO A 131 -26.24 -19.03 24.20
N TYR A 132 -26.33 -20.36 24.24
CA TYR A 132 -25.79 -21.21 23.17
C TYR A 132 -26.62 -21.08 21.89
N ILE A 133 -25.96 -20.77 20.78
CA ILE A 133 -26.59 -20.57 19.46
C ILE A 133 -26.36 -21.75 18.52
N GLY A 134 -25.17 -22.36 18.56
CA GLY A 134 -24.77 -23.42 17.64
C GLY A 134 -23.25 -23.60 17.55
N GLY A 135 -22.82 -24.43 16.61
CA GLY A 135 -21.40 -24.63 16.30
C GLY A 135 -20.73 -23.39 15.66
N PRO A 136 -19.41 -23.46 15.36
CA PRO A 136 -18.64 -22.31 14.85
C PRO A 136 -19.19 -21.62 13.60
N THR A 137 -20.02 -22.30 12.80
CA THR A 137 -20.69 -21.72 11.63
C THR A 137 -21.68 -20.62 12.01
N ALA A 138 -22.38 -20.76 13.15
CA ALA A 138 -23.36 -19.80 13.65
C ALA A 138 -22.72 -18.45 14.04
N PHE A 139 -21.41 -18.43 14.26
CA PHE A 139 -20.60 -17.25 14.56
C PHE A 139 -19.80 -16.74 13.35
N SER A 140 -20.01 -17.33 12.17
CA SER A 140 -19.26 -17.01 10.95
C SER A 140 -19.99 -16.00 10.07
N PHE A 141 -19.48 -14.78 9.98
CA PHE A 141 -20.04 -13.78 9.04
C PHE A 141 -19.88 -14.17 7.56
N ASN A 142 -19.10 -15.22 7.25
CA ASN A 142 -18.92 -15.74 5.89
C ASN A 142 -19.91 -16.85 5.51
N ILE A 143 -20.77 -17.29 6.43
CA ILE A 143 -21.68 -18.44 6.20
C ILE A 143 -23.13 -17.96 6.37
N PRO A 144 -23.98 -17.98 5.31
CA PRO A 144 -25.42 -17.75 5.45
C PRO A 144 -26.06 -18.81 6.33
N THR A 145 -27.12 -18.43 7.06
CA THR A 145 -28.07 -19.42 7.58
C THR A 145 -28.78 -20.08 6.40
N GLN A 146 -28.75 -21.42 6.32
CA GLN A 146 -29.37 -22.20 5.26
C GLN A 146 -30.54 -23.01 5.82
N LYS A 147 -31.59 -23.20 5.01
CA LYS A 147 -32.68 -24.14 5.28
C LYS A 147 -32.67 -25.23 4.24
N ALA A 148 -32.63 -26.49 4.66
CA ALA A 148 -32.64 -27.65 3.77
C ALA A 148 -33.81 -28.58 4.11
N SER A 149 -34.54 -28.99 3.07
CA SER A 149 -35.61 -29.98 3.15
C SER A 149 -35.37 -31.04 2.07
N GLY A 150 -35.42 -32.33 2.42
CA GLY A 150 -35.02 -33.42 1.53
C GLY A 150 -35.13 -34.80 2.17
N VAL A 151 -34.52 -35.81 1.55
CA VAL A 151 -34.51 -37.20 2.06
C VAL A 151 -33.06 -37.65 2.27
N MET A 152 -32.65 -37.83 3.52
CA MET A 152 -31.39 -38.51 3.82
C MET A 152 -31.56 -40.02 3.62
N ILE A 153 -30.60 -40.65 2.95
CA ILE A 153 -30.49 -42.10 2.84
C ILE A 153 -29.39 -42.54 3.79
N GLY A 154 -29.73 -43.29 4.84
CA GLY A 154 -28.76 -43.85 5.78
C GLY A 154 -27.93 -44.98 5.14
N PRO A 155 -26.82 -45.40 5.78
CA PRO A 155 -25.93 -46.43 5.24
C PRO A 155 -26.62 -47.79 5.01
N ASN A 156 -27.74 -48.04 5.69
CA ASN A 156 -28.57 -49.24 5.52
C ASN A 156 -29.73 -49.06 4.51
N GLY A 157 -29.73 -47.99 3.71
CA GLY A 157 -30.78 -47.70 2.72
C GLY A 157 -32.06 -47.06 3.28
N GLU A 158 -32.11 -46.79 4.59
CA GLU A 158 -33.23 -46.16 5.27
C GLU A 158 -33.45 -44.71 4.80
N LYS A 159 -34.69 -44.35 4.43
CA LYS A 159 -35.03 -43.01 3.93
C LYS A 159 -35.65 -42.17 5.03
N LYS A 160 -34.88 -41.23 5.58
CA LYS A 160 -35.36 -40.26 6.57
C LYS A 160 -35.70 -38.95 5.87
N ILE A 161 -36.98 -38.57 5.88
CA ILE A 161 -37.41 -37.25 5.43
C ILE A 161 -36.90 -36.22 6.46
N VAL A 162 -36.14 -35.25 5.99
CA VAL A 162 -35.67 -34.10 6.73
C VAL A 162 -36.51 -32.92 6.27
N GLN A 163 -37.39 -32.42 7.12
CA GLN A 163 -38.11 -31.17 6.89
C GLN A 163 -37.46 -30.06 7.71
N ASP A 164 -37.19 -28.94 7.05
CA ASP A 164 -36.76 -27.67 7.62
C ASP A 164 -35.54 -27.76 8.56
N ALA A 165 -34.51 -28.52 8.14
CA ALA A 165 -33.22 -28.48 8.82
C ALA A 165 -32.57 -27.10 8.63
N ILE A 166 -32.50 -26.32 9.71
CA ILE A 166 -31.86 -25.00 9.74
C ILE A 166 -30.40 -25.17 10.13
N TYR A 167 -29.50 -24.92 9.19
CA TYR A 167 -28.07 -24.80 9.45
C TYR A 167 -27.75 -23.34 9.75
N LEU A 168 -27.56 -23.03 11.03
CA LEU A 168 -27.30 -21.66 11.49
C LEU A 168 -25.93 -21.17 11.02
N GLY A 169 -25.96 -20.02 10.36
CA GLY A 169 -24.81 -19.29 9.85
C GLY A 169 -24.83 -17.85 10.37
N GLY A 170 -23.65 -17.35 10.76
CA GLY A 170 -23.52 -16.03 11.41
C GLY A 170 -23.65 -14.83 10.49
N MET A 171 -23.73 -15.00 9.16
CA MET A 171 -23.76 -13.89 8.21
C MET A 171 -25.03 -13.03 8.31
N CYS A 172 -24.86 -11.72 8.55
CA CYS A 172 -25.94 -10.74 8.40
C CYS A 172 -26.51 -10.80 6.97
N PRO A 173 -27.83 -11.01 6.79
CA PRO A 173 -28.43 -11.18 5.46
C PRO A 173 -28.42 -9.90 4.63
N ARG A 174 -28.66 -8.72 5.22
CA ARG A 174 -28.76 -7.45 4.46
C ARG A 174 -27.47 -6.98 3.82
N CYS A 175 -26.33 -7.10 4.51
CA CYS A 175 -25.02 -6.76 3.93
C CYS A 175 -24.26 -7.99 3.41
N GLU A 176 -24.86 -9.18 3.49
CA GLU A 176 -24.21 -10.46 3.24
C GLU A 176 -22.79 -10.56 3.85
N GLY A 177 -22.65 -10.25 5.14
CA GLY A 177 -21.35 -10.33 5.83
C GLY A 177 -20.29 -9.28 5.46
N ARG A 178 -20.61 -8.30 4.61
CA ARG A 178 -19.69 -7.19 4.27
C ARG A 178 -19.54 -6.16 5.39
N GLY A 179 -20.55 -5.99 6.24
CA GLY A 179 -20.59 -4.97 7.30
C GLY A 179 -21.04 -3.60 6.78
N SER A 180 -20.60 -3.20 5.59
CA SER A 180 -21.17 -2.07 4.86
C SER A 180 -22.25 -2.51 3.87
N VAL A 181 -23.14 -1.58 3.53
CA VAL A 181 -23.98 -1.63 2.33
C VAL A 181 -23.50 -0.53 1.37
N SER A 182 -23.62 -0.76 0.06
CA SER A 182 -23.51 0.32 -0.91
C SER A 182 -24.78 1.17 -0.78
N ASP A 183 -24.68 2.27 -0.06
CA ASP A 183 -25.72 3.28 -0.01
C ASP A 183 -25.40 4.39 -1.03
N ILE A 184 -26.39 5.22 -1.28
CA ILE A 184 -26.32 6.27 -2.29
C ILE A 184 -26.40 7.59 -1.56
N ASP A 185 -25.33 8.37 -1.58
CA ASP A 185 -25.37 9.72 -1.02
C ASP A 185 -26.30 10.59 -1.89
N LEU A 186 -27.54 10.74 -1.41
CA LEU A 186 -28.57 11.51 -2.08
C LEU A 186 -28.16 12.98 -2.26
N SER A 187 -27.28 13.53 -1.40
CA SER A 187 -26.76 14.90 -1.53
C SER A 187 -25.82 15.07 -2.73
N GLN A 188 -25.22 13.98 -3.23
CA GLN A 188 -24.41 13.97 -4.45
C GLN A 188 -25.23 13.66 -5.70
N VAL A 189 -26.50 13.22 -5.55
CA VAL A 189 -27.41 12.88 -6.65
C VAL A 189 -28.44 13.97 -6.91
N VAL A 190 -28.93 14.65 -5.85
CA VAL A 190 -29.98 15.67 -5.91
C VAL A 190 -29.62 16.87 -5.03
N ASP A 191 -29.61 18.05 -5.62
CA ASP A 191 -29.57 19.33 -4.90
C ASP A 191 -30.98 19.69 -4.43
N GLU A 192 -31.26 19.49 -3.14
CA GLU A 192 -32.62 19.69 -2.61
C GLU A 192 -33.05 21.15 -2.55
N SER A 193 -32.12 22.10 -2.72
CA SER A 193 -32.41 23.55 -2.73
C SER A 193 -33.04 24.03 -4.04
N LYS A 194 -32.90 23.26 -5.14
CA LYS A 194 -33.37 23.60 -6.48
C LYS A 194 -34.60 22.79 -6.89
N SER A 195 -35.36 23.31 -7.85
CA SER A 195 -36.41 22.58 -8.55
C SER A 195 -35.85 21.68 -9.68
N LEU A 196 -36.67 20.78 -10.22
CA LEU A 196 -36.23 19.92 -11.34
C LEU A 196 -35.94 20.75 -12.60
N ASP A 197 -36.72 21.81 -12.83
CA ASP A 197 -36.56 22.69 -13.99
C ASP A 197 -35.36 23.66 -13.83
N GLU A 198 -34.83 23.84 -12.61
CA GLU A 198 -33.57 24.53 -12.31
C GLU A 198 -32.33 23.60 -12.28
N GLY A 199 -32.52 22.29 -12.54
CA GLY A 199 -31.42 21.33 -12.60
C GLY A 199 -31.04 20.72 -11.24
N ALA A 200 -32.02 20.40 -10.39
CA ALA A 200 -31.77 19.71 -9.12
C ALA A 200 -31.08 18.33 -9.26
N ILE A 201 -31.13 17.64 -10.41
CA ILE A 201 -30.50 16.33 -10.58
C ILE A 201 -29.04 16.50 -11.02
N MET A 202 -28.10 16.10 -10.16
CA MET A 202 -26.65 16.27 -10.37
C MET A 202 -25.98 15.07 -11.09
N VAL A 203 -26.79 14.15 -11.61
CA VAL A 203 -26.34 12.97 -12.36
C VAL A 203 -25.80 13.39 -13.74
N PRO A 204 -24.60 12.95 -14.16
CA PRO A 204 -24.06 13.28 -15.49
C PRO A 204 -25.03 12.91 -16.63
N GLY A 205 -25.29 13.87 -17.50
CA GLY A 205 -26.23 13.75 -18.62
C GLY A 205 -27.69 14.10 -18.29
N TYR A 206 -28.05 14.35 -17.03
CA TYR A 206 -29.40 14.76 -16.62
C TYR A 206 -29.51 16.30 -16.59
N THR A 207 -29.51 16.95 -17.76
CA THR A 207 -29.78 18.39 -17.86
C THR A 207 -31.27 18.71 -17.71
N ALA A 208 -31.61 19.85 -17.10
CA ALA A 208 -33.00 20.23 -16.79
C ALA A 208 -33.91 20.30 -18.04
N ASP A 209 -33.37 20.86 -19.11
CA ASP A 209 -33.95 20.96 -20.45
C ASP A 209 -33.90 19.62 -21.24
N GLY A 210 -33.18 18.62 -20.73
CA GLY A 210 -33.02 17.30 -21.31
C GLY A 210 -34.24 16.37 -21.12
N TRP A 211 -34.41 15.43 -22.06
CA TRP A 211 -35.55 14.51 -22.06
C TRP A 211 -35.60 13.58 -20.82
N MET A 212 -34.44 13.30 -20.20
CA MET A 212 -34.35 12.48 -19.00
C MET A 212 -34.91 13.18 -17.75
N VAL A 213 -34.72 14.50 -17.61
CA VAL A 213 -35.27 15.28 -16.47
C VAL A 213 -36.73 15.65 -16.70
N LYS A 214 -37.11 15.99 -17.94
CA LYS A 214 -38.53 16.18 -18.33
C LYS A 214 -39.41 14.98 -18.02
N ALA A 215 -38.86 13.76 -18.05
CA ALA A 215 -39.59 12.56 -17.63
C ALA A 215 -39.96 12.53 -16.13
N PHE A 216 -39.25 13.30 -15.29
CA PHE A 216 -39.59 13.50 -13.88
C PHE A 216 -40.41 14.78 -13.68
N SER A 217 -40.01 15.93 -14.24
CA SER A 217 -40.70 17.21 -14.00
C SER A 217 -42.10 17.28 -14.63
N GLN A 218 -42.33 16.57 -15.74
CA GLN A 218 -43.64 16.46 -16.41
C GLN A 218 -44.35 15.13 -16.12
N SER A 219 -43.94 14.38 -15.10
CA SER A 219 -44.53 13.08 -14.73
C SER A 219 -46.00 13.17 -14.27
N GLY A 220 -46.42 14.34 -13.78
CA GLY A 220 -47.75 14.57 -13.18
C GLY A 220 -47.89 14.06 -11.73
N PHE A 221 -46.82 13.51 -11.14
CA PHE A 221 -46.85 12.97 -9.77
C PHE A 221 -46.49 14.00 -8.67
N TYR A 222 -45.75 15.04 -9.02
CA TYR A 222 -45.28 16.11 -8.14
C TYR A 222 -44.94 17.36 -8.96
N PRO A 223 -44.89 18.56 -8.35
CA PRO A 223 -44.52 19.80 -9.04
C PRO A 223 -43.05 19.78 -9.47
N GLY A 224 -42.77 20.04 -10.75
CA GLY A 224 -41.41 20.16 -11.29
C GLY A 224 -40.73 21.50 -11.03
N ASP A 225 -41.55 22.52 -10.75
CA ASP A 225 -41.24 23.94 -10.57
C ASP A 225 -40.93 24.32 -9.11
N LYS A 226 -40.96 23.36 -8.18
CA LYS A 226 -40.68 23.59 -6.75
C LYS A 226 -39.39 22.90 -6.31
N PRO A 227 -38.63 23.51 -5.37
CA PRO A 227 -37.49 22.86 -4.75
C PRO A 227 -37.81 21.49 -4.16
N ILE A 228 -36.92 20.50 -4.32
CA ILE A 228 -37.15 19.14 -3.84
C ILE A 228 -37.34 19.10 -2.32
N ALA A 229 -36.69 20.00 -1.56
CA ALA A 229 -36.91 20.15 -0.12
C ALA A 229 -38.37 20.48 0.28
N GLN A 230 -39.18 20.99 -0.65
CA GLN A 230 -40.62 21.26 -0.44
C GLN A 230 -41.53 20.09 -0.81
N PHE A 231 -40.98 18.97 -1.30
CA PHE A 231 -41.78 17.78 -1.61
C PHE A 231 -42.26 17.10 -0.33
N SER A 232 -43.53 16.69 -0.29
CA SER A 232 -44.00 15.81 0.78
C SER A 232 -43.25 14.47 0.74
N GLU A 233 -43.14 13.79 1.88
CA GLU A 233 -42.46 12.49 2.00
C GLU A 233 -42.91 11.47 0.95
N LYS A 234 -44.22 11.43 0.65
CA LYS A 234 -44.81 10.59 -0.40
C LYS A 234 -44.32 10.97 -1.81
N GLN A 235 -44.18 12.25 -2.11
CA GLN A 235 -43.66 12.74 -3.39
C GLN A 235 -42.15 12.47 -3.51
N ARG A 236 -41.38 12.74 -2.46
CA ARG A 236 -39.93 12.46 -2.41
C ARG A 236 -39.64 10.97 -2.58
N ARG A 237 -40.41 10.10 -1.92
CA ARG A 237 -40.31 8.63 -2.09
C ARG A 237 -40.67 8.18 -3.51
N LEU A 238 -41.68 8.78 -4.14
CA LEU A 238 -42.09 8.45 -5.51
C LEU A 238 -41.09 8.96 -6.56
N PHE A 239 -40.47 10.12 -6.34
CA PHE A 239 -39.38 10.66 -7.15
C PHE A 239 -38.12 9.78 -7.09
N LEU A 240 -37.65 9.46 -5.88
CA LEU A 240 -36.40 8.71 -5.69
C LEU A 240 -36.56 7.21 -5.97
N TYR A 241 -37.62 6.57 -5.47
CA TYR A 241 -37.78 5.10 -5.44
C TYR A 241 -39.09 4.60 -6.08
N GLY A 242 -39.71 5.40 -6.95
CA GLY A 242 -40.96 5.03 -7.62
C GLY A 242 -40.86 3.79 -8.50
N GLU A 243 -41.88 2.93 -8.43
CA GLU A 243 -41.99 1.72 -9.24
C GLU A 243 -42.26 2.00 -10.73
N VAL A 244 -41.86 1.06 -11.57
CA VAL A 244 -41.94 1.15 -13.04
C VAL A 244 -43.39 1.27 -13.50
N THR A 245 -43.78 2.46 -13.95
CA THR A 245 -45.17 2.81 -14.28
C THR A 245 -45.26 3.50 -15.65
N LYS A 246 -46.33 3.28 -16.42
CA LYS A 246 -46.54 4.01 -17.68
C LYS A 246 -47.17 5.38 -17.42
N VAL A 247 -46.55 6.43 -17.95
CA VAL A 247 -47.01 7.82 -17.90
C VAL A 247 -47.12 8.39 -19.31
N LYS A 248 -47.86 9.48 -19.48
CA LYS A 248 -48.03 10.14 -20.78
C LYS A 248 -47.46 11.56 -20.71
N ILE A 249 -46.27 11.75 -21.27
CA ILE A 249 -45.52 13.01 -21.24
C ILE A 249 -45.57 13.64 -22.64
N SER A 250 -46.01 14.90 -22.73
CA SER A 250 -46.14 15.65 -23.99
C SER A 250 -46.88 14.88 -25.12
N GLY A 251 -47.83 14.01 -24.76
CA GLY A 251 -48.59 13.18 -25.72
C GLY A 251 -47.99 11.80 -26.02
N ILE A 252 -46.73 11.54 -25.63
CA ILE A 252 -46.00 10.29 -25.86
C ILE A 252 -46.14 9.37 -24.64
N ASN A 253 -46.36 8.07 -24.86
CA ASN A 253 -46.34 7.08 -23.80
C ASN A 253 -44.90 6.76 -23.41
N MET A 254 -44.54 6.98 -22.15
CA MET A 254 -43.21 6.74 -21.59
C MET A 254 -43.29 5.89 -20.33
N THR A 255 -42.18 5.21 -20.02
CA THR A 255 -42.03 4.49 -18.75
C THR A 255 -41.36 5.41 -17.73
N TYR A 256 -42.09 5.70 -16.65
CA TYR A 256 -41.56 6.31 -15.44
C TYR A 256 -40.92 5.22 -14.57
N GLU A 257 -39.80 5.56 -13.95
CA GLU A 257 -39.07 4.74 -12.97
C GLU A 257 -38.36 5.75 -12.05
N GLY A 258 -38.35 5.50 -10.74
CA GLY A 258 -37.69 6.37 -9.76
C GLY A 258 -36.21 6.61 -10.07
N LEU A 259 -35.70 7.77 -9.69
CA LEU A 259 -34.34 8.19 -10.02
C LEU A 259 -33.29 7.17 -9.57
N ILE A 260 -33.43 6.62 -8.36
CA ILE A 260 -32.44 5.73 -7.74
C ILE A 260 -32.37 4.35 -8.43
N PRO A 261 -33.47 3.59 -8.63
CA PRO A 261 -33.43 2.37 -9.46
C PRO A 261 -32.84 2.60 -10.86
N LYS A 262 -33.19 3.73 -11.48
CA LYS A 262 -32.78 4.08 -12.84
C LYS A 262 -31.28 4.37 -12.97
N ILE A 263 -30.69 5.15 -12.05
CA ILE A 263 -29.22 5.35 -12.02
C ILE A 263 -28.49 4.08 -11.57
N THR A 264 -29.09 3.27 -10.69
CA THR A 264 -28.50 2.00 -10.26
C THR A 264 -28.28 1.08 -11.46
N LYS A 265 -29.32 0.86 -12.27
CA LYS A 265 -29.26 0.00 -13.46
C LYS A 265 -28.42 0.57 -14.61
N SER A 266 -28.35 1.90 -14.76
CA SER A 266 -27.67 2.54 -15.89
C SER A 266 -26.21 2.90 -15.62
N MET A 267 -25.80 3.07 -14.35
CA MET A 267 -24.47 3.51 -13.95
C MET A 267 -23.89 2.69 -12.78
N LEU A 268 -24.58 2.57 -11.64
CA LEU A 268 -23.98 2.04 -10.41
C LEU A 268 -23.75 0.51 -10.43
N SER A 269 -24.53 -0.24 -11.22
CA SER A 269 -24.39 -1.70 -11.36
C SER A 269 -23.46 -2.13 -12.51
N LYS A 270 -22.65 -1.20 -13.04
CA LYS A 270 -21.69 -1.47 -14.11
C LYS A 270 -20.27 -1.49 -13.54
N ASP A 271 -19.40 -2.22 -14.24
CA ASP A 271 -17.97 -2.18 -13.98
C ASP A 271 -17.43 -0.75 -14.12
N LEU A 272 -16.72 -0.26 -13.09
CA LEU A 272 -16.15 1.08 -13.03
C LEU A 272 -15.17 1.33 -14.18
N ASP A 273 -14.41 0.31 -14.58
CA ASP A 273 -13.42 0.45 -15.65
C ASP A 273 -14.03 0.55 -17.05
N ALA A 274 -15.27 0.07 -17.21
CA ALA A 274 -16.07 0.25 -18.42
C ALA A 274 -16.80 1.61 -18.49
N LEU A 275 -16.79 2.42 -17.43
CA LEU A 275 -17.43 3.75 -17.39
C LEU A 275 -16.51 4.85 -17.95
N GLN A 276 -17.13 5.83 -18.62
CA GLN A 276 -16.46 7.06 -19.05
C GLN A 276 -15.94 7.86 -17.83
N PRO A 277 -14.80 8.57 -17.92
CA PRO A 277 -14.14 9.15 -16.75
C PRO A 277 -15.01 10.05 -15.87
N HIS A 278 -15.86 10.90 -16.47
CA HIS A 278 -16.75 11.79 -15.73
C HIS A 278 -17.94 11.05 -15.08
N VAL A 279 -18.36 9.90 -15.63
CA VAL A 279 -19.37 9.03 -15.01
C VAL A 279 -18.73 8.24 -13.87
N ARG A 280 -17.51 7.72 -14.06
CA ARG A 280 -16.74 7.03 -13.02
C ARG A 280 -16.55 7.91 -11.78
N ALA A 281 -16.04 9.14 -11.98
CA ALA A 281 -15.87 10.12 -10.90
C ALA A 281 -17.20 10.49 -10.21
N PHE A 282 -18.34 10.42 -10.91
CA PHE A 282 -19.65 10.57 -10.27
C PHE A 282 -20.04 9.33 -9.44
N VAL A 283 -19.89 8.11 -9.98
CA VAL A 283 -20.17 6.87 -9.25
C VAL A 283 -19.30 6.76 -7.99
N GLU A 284 -18.01 7.11 -8.08
CA GLU A 284 -17.06 7.11 -6.95
C GLU A 284 -17.46 8.10 -5.84
N ARG A 285 -18.07 9.26 -6.17
CA ARG A 285 -18.59 10.21 -5.17
C ARG A 285 -19.92 9.79 -4.55
N VAL A 286 -20.75 9.08 -5.32
CA VAL A 286 -22.15 8.78 -4.96
C VAL A 286 -22.28 7.46 -4.19
N ALA A 287 -21.46 6.47 -4.53
CA ALA A 287 -21.45 5.17 -3.87
C ALA A 287 -20.73 5.27 -2.50
N THR A 288 -21.48 5.67 -1.47
CA THR A 288 -20.97 5.67 -0.10
C THR A 288 -21.13 4.29 0.53
N PHE A 289 -20.06 3.76 1.11
CA PHE A 289 -20.14 2.54 1.91
C PHE A 289 -20.65 2.88 3.31
N ALA A 290 -21.98 2.94 3.46
CA ALA A 290 -22.60 3.15 4.75
C ALA A 290 -22.51 1.89 5.63
N THR A 291 -22.32 2.08 6.93
CA THR A 291 -22.45 1.02 7.94
C THR A 291 -23.83 0.37 7.83
N CYS A 292 -23.90 -0.97 7.70
CA CYS A 292 -25.16 -1.68 7.55
C CYS A 292 -26.05 -1.48 8.79
N PRO A 293 -27.26 -0.89 8.67
CA PRO A 293 -28.09 -0.57 9.83
C PRO A 293 -28.63 -1.78 10.60
N GLU A 294 -28.61 -2.98 10.00
CA GLU A 294 -29.12 -4.20 10.63
C GLU A 294 -28.09 -4.88 11.53
N CYS A 295 -26.83 -4.95 11.07
CA CYS A 295 -25.74 -5.51 11.86
C CYS A 295 -24.88 -4.44 12.55
N ASP A 296 -25.17 -3.16 12.36
CA ASP A 296 -24.34 -2.04 12.82
C ASP A 296 -22.87 -2.20 12.39
N GLY A 297 -22.61 -2.69 11.17
CA GLY A 297 -21.23 -2.94 10.71
C GLY A 297 -20.61 -4.26 11.18
N THR A 298 -21.11 -4.91 12.23
CA THR A 298 -20.53 -6.14 12.83
C THR A 298 -20.47 -7.36 11.89
N ARG A 299 -21.07 -7.27 10.68
CA ARG A 299 -21.18 -8.35 9.68
C ARG A 299 -22.05 -9.54 10.11
N LEU A 300 -22.50 -9.57 11.37
CA LEU A 300 -23.08 -10.73 12.04
C LEU A 300 -24.60 -10.63 12.25
N THR A 301 -25.26 -11.77 12.39
CA THR A 301 -26.68 -11.87 12.80
C THR A 301 -26.90 -11.39 14.23
N GLU A 302 -28.15 -11.08 14.58
CA GLU A 302 -28.55 -10.81 15.98
C GLU A 302 -28.25 -12.00 16.91
N GLY A 303 -28.50 -13.23 16.47
CA GLY A 303 -28.20 -14.44 17.25
C GLY A 303 -26.72 -14.58 17.60
N ALA A 304 -25.81 -14.32 16.64
CA ALA A 304 -24.37 -14.34 16.92
C ALA A 304 -23.92 -13.22 17.88
N ARG A 305 -24.64 -12.10 17.92
CA ARG A 305 -24.37 -10.95 18.82
C ARG A 305 -24.99 -11.09 20.20
N SER A 306 -26.06 -11.87 20.36
CA SER A 306 -26.72 -12.06 21.66
C SER A 306 -25.96 -13.03 22.57
N SER A 307 -25.20 -13.97 21.99
CA SER A 307 -24.34 -14.91 22.71
C SER A 307 -23.05 -14.23 23.19
N LYS A 308 -22.75 -14.39 24.48
CA LYS A 308 -21.70 -13.64 25.18
C LYS A 308 -20.84 -14.55 26.05
N ILE A 309 -19.56 -14.20 26.17
CA ILE A 309 -18.62 -14.73 27.17
C ILE A 309 -18.25 -13.56 28.08
N ALA A 310 -18.42 -13.69 29.39
CA ALA A 310 -18.13 -12.62 30.36
C ALA A 310 -18.73 -11.23 29.98
N GLY A 311 -19.93 -11.22 29.38
CA GLY A 311 -20.63 -10.00 28.94
C GLY A 311 -20.29 -9.50 27.53
N ILE A 312 -19.24 -10.03 26.90
CA ILE A 312 -18.69 -9.63 25.59
C ILE A 312 -19.18 -10.60 24.51
N SER A 313 -19.76 -10.09 23.42
CA SER A 313 -20.12 -10.91 22.24
C SER A 313 -18.93 -11.10 21.29
N ILE A 314 -19.03 -12.00 20.32
CA ILE A 314 -17.95 -12.17 19.33
C ILE A 314 -17.75 -10.90 18.47
N ALA A 315 -18.80 -10.11 18.26
CA ALA A 315 -18.72 -8.83 17.57
C ALA A 315 -17.93 -7.80 18.40
N ASP A 316 -18.22 -7.72 19.71
CA ASP A 316 -17.50 -6.85 20.63
C ASP A 316 -16.02 -7.25 20.73
N ALA A 317 -15.73 -8.55 20.83
CA ALA A 317 -14.38 -9.09 20.83
C ALA A 317 -13.61 -8.79 19.53
N CYS A 318 -14.28 -8.77 18.37
CA CYS A 318 -13.64 -8.39 17.10
C CYS A 318 -13.42 -6.88 16.95
N ARG A 319 -14.16 -6.05 17.71
CA ARG A 319 -14.05 -4.58 17.77
C ARG A 319 -12.95 -4.09 18.68
N MET A 320 -12.68 -4.81 19.77
CA MET A 320 -11.61 -4.49 20.72
C MET A 320 -10.28 -4.27 20.02
N GLN A 321 -9.49 -3.32 20.55
CA GLN A 321 -8.07 -3.23 20.24
C GLN A 321 -7.41 -4.56 20.66
N VAL A 322 -6.49 -5.09 19.86
CA VAL A 322 -5.92 -6.43 20.11
C VAL A 322 -5.15 -6.51 21.45
N THR A 323 -4.61 -5.41 21.97
CA THR A 323 -4.09 -5.33 23.35
C THR A 323 -5.13 -5.71 24.40
N ASP A 324 -6.36 -5.22 24.24
CA ASP A 324 -7.45 -5.34 25.20
C ASP A 324 -8.10 -6.72 25.05
N LEU A 325 -8.22 -7.19 23.81
CA LEU A 325 -8.63 -8.55 23.51
C LEU A 325 -7.65 -9.58 24.08
N ALA A 326 -6.33 -9.32 24.01
CA ALA A 326 -5.32 -10.19 24.61
C ALA A 326 -5.46 -10.23 26.14
N ALA A 327 -5.67 -9.08 26.79
CA ALA A 327 -5.95 -9.01 28.22
C ALA A 327 -7.24 -9.78 28.58
N TRP A 328 -8.34 -9.54 27.87
CA TRP A 328 -9.61 -10.24 28.07
C TRP A 328 -9.47 -11.77 27.91
N VAL A 329 -8.74 -12.25 26.89
CA VAL A 329 -8.46 -13.69 26.71
C VAL A 329 -7.65 -14.27 27.86
N ARG A 330 -6.69 -13.53 28.43
CA ARG A 330 -5.91 -13.99 29.61
C ARG A 330 -6.76 -14.08 30.88
N ASP A 331 -7.77 -13.23 31.02
CA ASP A 331 -8.69 -13.23 32.18
C ASP A 331 -9.75 -14.36 32.13
N LEU A 332 -9.87 -15.08 31.00
CA LEU A 332 -10.78 -16.22 30.87
C LEU A 332 -10.22 -17.51 31.50
N ASP A 333 -10.33 -17.64 32.82
CA ASP A 333 -10.05 -18.92 33.50
C ASP A 333 -11.14 -19.97 33.15
N ARG A 334 -10.87 -20.78 32.12
CA ARG A 334 -11.77 -21.81 31.56
C ARG A 334 -10.98 -23.07 31.15
N PRO A 335 -10.75 -24.01 32.08
CA PRO A 335 -9.94 -25.22 31.83
C PRO A 335 -10.38 -26.04 30.61
N GLU A 336 -11.68 -26.12 30.33
CA GLU A 336 -12.28 -26.80 29.18
C GLU A 336 -11.92 -26.20 27.81
N ALA A 337 -11.39 -24.97 27.79
CA ALA A 337 -10.89 -24.27 26.61
C ALA A 337 -9.38 -23.98 26.66
N GLY A 338 -8.66 -24.46 27.68
CA GLY A 338 -7.26 -24.12 27.96
C GLY A 338 -6.33 -24.08 26.73
N PRO A 339 -6.18 -25.17 25.95
CA PRO A 339 -5.30 -25.17 24.77
C PRO A 339 -5.67 -24.13 23.71
N LEU A 340 -6.98 -23.87 23.52
CA LEU A 340 -7.47 -22.87 22.57
C LEU A 340 -7.16 -21.46 23.08
N LEU A 341 -7.37 -21.20 24.36
CA LEU A 341 -7.04 -19.92 25.00
C LEU A 341 -5.52 -19.65 24.98
N THR A 342 -4.69 -20.67 25.22
CA THR A 342 -3.22 -20.56 25.09
C THR A 342 -2.81 -20.20 23.66
N THR A 343 -3.40 -20.85 22.65
CA THR A 343 -3.06 -20.61 21.24
C THR A 343 -3.56 -19.24 20.77
N LEU A 344 -4.78 -18.85 21.17
CA LEU A 344 -5.34 -17.55 20.88
C LEU A 344 -4.57 -16.42 21.58
N GLY A 345 -4.22 -16.59 22.86
CA GLY A 345 -3.39 -15.66 23.62
C GLY A 345 -2.03 -15.44 22.96
N ALA A 346 -1.32 -16.51 22.63
CA ALA A 346 -0.03 -16.43 21.92
C ALA A 346 -0.15 -15.75 20.53
N ASN A 347 -1.24 -15.98 19.80
CA ASN A 347 -1.51 -15.31 18.53
C ASN A 347 -1.74 -13.79 18.72
N LEU A 348 -2.51 -13.39 19.73
CA LEU A 348 -2.77 -11.98 20.07
C LEU A 348 -1.53 -11.27 20.66
N ASP A 349 -0.73 -11.95 21.48
CA ASP A 349 0.55 -11.42 21.98
C ASP A 349 1.57 -11.24 20.83
N ALA A 350 1.50 -12.05 19.77
CA ALA A 350 2.30 -11.86 18.56
C ALA A 350 1.91 -10.58 17.78
N PHE A 351 0.61 -10.20 17.73
CA PHE A 351 0.21 -8.89 17.20
C PHE A 351 0.86 -7.74 17.97
N VAL A 352 0.81 -7.79 19.31
CA VAL A 352 1.40 -6.75 20.17
C VAL A 352 2.91 -6.67 19.96
N THR A 353 3.58 -7.82 19.85
CA THR A 353 5.02 -7.92 19.57
C THR A 353 5.38 -7.33 18.19
N LEU A 354 4.53 -7.52 17.18
CA LEU A 354 4.66 -6.95 15.83
C LEU A 354 4.28 -5.45 15.75
N GLY A 355 3.95 -4.79 16.86
CA GLY A 355 3.47 -3.40 16.84
C GLY A 355 2.08 -3.25 16.21
N LEU A 356 1.35 -4.35 16.01
CA LEU A 356 -0.02 -4.38 15.45
C LEU A 356 -1.11 -4.45 16.53
N GLY A 357 -0.73 -4.30 17.80
CA GLY A 357 -1.66 -4.37 18.94
C GLY A 357 -2.79 -3.34 18.89
N TYR A 358 -2.60 -2.21 18.19
CA TYR A 358 -3.61 -1.16 18.00
C TYR A 358 -4.72 -1.50 17.00
N LEU A 359 -4.59 -2.62 16.26
CA LEU A 359 -5.61 -3.05 15.31
C LEU A 359 -6.82 -3.67 16.03
N SER A 360 -7.97 -3.69 15.35
CA SER A 360 -9.10 -4.54 15.69
C SER A 360 -9.20 -5.70 14.68
N LEU A 361 -9.76 -6.83 15.10
CA LEU A 361 -9.89 -8.01 14.24
C LEU A 361 -10.94 -7.83 13.13
N GLU A 362 -11.91 -6.91 13.28
CA GLU A 362 -12.90 -6.60 12.25
C GLU A 362 -12.40 -5.67 11.12
N ARG A 363 -11.24 -5.01 11.31
CA ARG A 363 -10.67 -4.09 10.32
C ARG A 363 -10.51 -4.79 8.96
N PRO A 364 -11.05 -4.25 7.85
CA PRO A 364 -10.97 -4.90 6.54
C PRO A 364 -9.51 -5.01 6.07
N SER A 365 -9.09 -6.17 5.56
CA SER A 365 -7.67 -6.39 5.21
C SER A 365 -7.16 -5.46 4.11
N GLY A 366 -8.03 -5.04 3.18
CA GLY A 366 -7.70 -4.07 2.13
C GLY A 366 -7.48 -2.62 2.62
N THR A 367 -7.76 -2.33 3.91
CA THR A 367 -7.49 -1.01 4.53
C THR A 367 -6.14 -0.95 5.25
N LEU A 368 -5.36 -2.03 5.25
CA LEU A 368 -4.03 -2.07 5.84
C LEU A 368 -3.04 -1.35 4.90
N SER A 369 -2.09 -0.62 5.49
CA SER A 369 -0.88 -0.15 4.81
C SER A 369 0.00 -1.34 4.38
N GLY A 370 0.97 -1.10 3.49
CA GLY A 370 1.91 -2.16 3.04
C GLY A 370 2.64 -2.81 4.22
N GLY A 371 3.20 -1.99 5.12
CA GLY A 371 3.86 -2.47 6.34
C GLY A 371 2.92 -3.20 7.31
N GLU A 372 1.68 -2.72 7.51
CA GLU A 372 0.68 -3.45 8.32
C GLU A 372 0.37 -4.82 7.68
N ALA A 373 0.14 -4.86 6.37
CA ALA A 373 -0.16 -6.09 5.63
C ALA A 373 1.00 -7.10 5.69
N GLN A 374 2.24 -6.64 5.52
CA GLN A 374 3.45 -7.44 5.63
C GLN A 374 3.60 -8.04 7.04
N ARG A 375 3.44 -7.22 8.09
CA ARG A 375 3.49 -7.69 9.49
C ARG A 375 2.37 -8.69 9.82
N ILE A 376 1.18 -8.53 9.21
CA ILE A 376 0.11 -9.54 9.29
C ILE A 376 0.49 -10.86 8.60
N LYS A 377 1.14 -10.83 7.43
CA LYS A 377 1.69 -12.04 6.78
C LYS A 377 2.69 -12.74 7.72
N MET A 378 3.60 -11.99 8.35
CA MET A 378 4.60 -12.52 9.30
C MET A 378 3.98 -13.25 10.49
N LEU A 379 2.90 -12.73 11.06
CA LEU A 379 2.22 -13.32 12.22
C LEU A 379 1.81 -14.78 11.96
N ARG A 380 1.30 -15.07 10.76
CA ARG A 380 0.92 -16.42 10.31
C ARG A 380 2.11 -17.40 10.33
N HIS A 381 3.31 -16.92 10.00
CA HIS A 381 4.52 -17.74 9.94
C HIS A 381 5.18 -17.93 11.30
N LEU A 382 5.14 -16.92 12.18
CA LEU A 382 5.58 -17.03 13.57
C LEU A 382 4.78 -18.06 14.37
N GLY A 383 3.47 -18.19 14.12
CA GLY A 383 2.63 -19.23 14.72
C GLY A 383 2.82 -20.64 14.10
N SER A 384 3.54 -20.76 12.99
CA SER A 384 3.70 -22.04 12.28
C SER A 384 4.82 -22.92 12.88
N SER A 385 4.66 -24.23 12.69
CA SER A 385 5.67 -25.26 12.99
C SER A 385 6.57 -25.56 11.77
N LEU A 386 6.71 -24.63 10.84
CA LEU A 386 7.53 -24.79 9.65
C LEU A 386 9.02 -24.64 10.00
N THR A 387 9.82 -25.56 9.48
CA THR A 387 11.27 -25.66 9.62
C THR A 387 11.86 -26.04 8.26
N ASP A 388 13.10 -25.64 7.97
CA ASP A 388 13.75 -25.88 6.68
C ASP A 388 13.06 -25.19 5.48
N VAL A 389 12.40 -24.06 5.75
CA VAL A 389 11.79 -23.16 4.77
C VAL A 389 12.72 -21.96 4.53
N THR A 390 12.72 -21.40 3.33
CA THR A 390 13.34 -20.10 3.03
C THR A 390 12.28 -19.00 3.11
N TYR A 391 12.39 -18.10 4.07
CA TYR A 391 11.59 -16.89 4.11
C TYR A 391 12.28 -15.77 3.36
N VAL A 392 11.53 -15.04 2.53
CA VAL A 392 12.07 -13.98 1.66
C VAL A 392 11.31 -12.68 1.94
N PHE A 393 12.02 -11.65 2.41
CA PHE A 393 11.45 -10.39 2.91
C PHE A 393 11.87 -9.20 2.06
N ASP A 394 10.91 -8.32 1.72
CA ASP A 394 11.15 -7.08 0.98
C ASP A 394 11.04 -5.88 1.92
N GLU A 395 12.17 -5.25 2.24
CA GLU A 395 12.34 -4.07 3.09
C GLU A 395 11.37 -4.03 4.30
N PRO A 396 11.40 -5.04 5.21
CA PRO A 396 10.39 -5.24 6.25
C PRO A 396 10.36 -4.13 7.31
N THR A 397 11.27 -3.15 7.21
CA THR A 397 11.38 -2.01 8.12
C THR A 397 10.83 -0.68 7.56
N ILE A 398 10.29 -0.66 6.34
CA ILE A 398 9.65 0.55 5.78
C ILE A 398 8.56 1.09 6.71
N GLY A 399 8.56 2.41 6.92
CA GLY A 399 7.60 3.11 7.78
C GLY A 399 7.59 2.67 9.25
N LEU A 400 8.60 1.91 9.70
CA LEU A 400 8.72 1.53 11.12
C LEU A 400 9.47 2.60 11.92
N HIS A 401 8.95 2.87 13.11
CA HIS A 401 9.67 3.62 14.15
C HIS A 401 10.84 2.76 14.66
N PRO A 402 11.99 3.34 15.06
CA PRO A 402 13.15 2.57 15.55
C PRO A 402 12.83 1.50 16.61
N HIS A 403 11.85 1.75 17.49
CA HIS A 403 11.34 0.79 18.47
C HIS A 403 10.78 -0.49 17.83
N ASP A 404 10.02 -0.34 16.75
CA ASP A 404 9.39 -1.44 16.03
C ASP A 404 10.37 -2.14 15.08
N ILE A 405 11.44 -1.46 14.62
CA ILE A 405 12.57 -2.10 13.92
C ILE A 405 13.28 -3.10 14.84
N GLN A 406 13.53 -2.73 16.10
CA GLN A 406 14.15 -3.64 17.08
C GLN A 406 13.27 -4.89 17.35
N ARG A 407 11.95 -4.72 17.38
CA ARG A 407 10.99 -5.84 17.46
C ARG A 407 11.05 -6.72 16.21
N MET A 408 11.04 -6.13 15.02
CA MET A 408 11.17 -6.83 13.74
C MET A 408 12.45 -7.68 13.69
N ASN A 409 13.59 -7.07 14.07
CA ASN A 409 14.89 -7.74 14.19
C ASN A 409 14.83 -8.98 15.09
N GLY A 410 14.16 -8.88 16.24
CA GLY A 410 13.94 -10.01 17.15
C GLY A 410 13.14 -11.14 16.51
N LEU A 411 12.13 -10.82 15.70
CA LEU A 411 11.26 -11.80 15.04
C LEU A 411 11.94 -12.51 13.87
N LEU A 412 12.74 -11.81 13.07
CA LEU A 412 13.53 -12.42 12.00
C LEU A 412 14.58 -13.39 12.57
N ARG A 413 15.23 -13.02 13.69
CA ARG A 413 16.11 -13.93 14.45
C ARG A 413 15.35 -15.15 14.97
N GLN A 414 14.15 -15.00 15.54
CA GLN A 414 13.32 -16.14 15.96
C GLN A 414 12.92 -17.06 14.80
N LEU A 415 12.63 -16.52 13.61
CA LEU A 415 12.33 -17.34 12.43
C LEU A 415 13.55 -18.17 11.99
N ARG A 416 14.74 -17.55 11.96
CA ARG A 416 16.02 -18.24 11.73
C ARG A 416 16.27 -19.33 12.78
N ASP A 417 16.15 -18.98 14.05
CA ASP A 417 16.48 -19.85 15.19
C ASP A 417 15.56 -21.09 15.31
N LYS A 418 14.37 -21.05 14.69
CA LYS A 418 13.52 -22.23 14.44
C LYS A 418 14.10 -23.22 13.40
N GLY A 419 15.23 -22.92 12.79
CA GLY A 419 15.86 -23.74 11.76
C GLY A 419 15.38 -23.42 10.33
N ASN A 420 15.07 -22.15 10.04
CA ASN A 420 14.71 -21.66 8.70
C ASN A 420 15.81 -20.75 8.13
N THR A 421 15.89 -20.67 6.80
CA THR A 421 16.74 -19.69 6.11
C THR A 421 15.95 -18.39 5.98
N VAL A 422 16.57 -17.24 6.26
CA VAL A 422 15.90 -15.94 6.21
C VAL A 422 16.69 -15.03 5.27
N LEU A 423 16.10 -14.68 4.13
CA LEU A 423 16.65 -13.78 3.12
C LEU A 423 15.90 -12.45 3.21
N VAL A 424 16.61 -11.33 3.33
CA VAL A 424 16.00 -10.01 3.54
C VAL A 424 16.64 -8.99 2.62
N VAL A 425 15.86 -8.31 1.78
CA VAL A 425 16.32 -7.10 1.09
C VAL A 425 16.12 -5.91 2.03
N GLU A 426 17.19 -5.19 2.38
CA GLU A 426 17.11 -4.04 3.31
C GLU A 426 18.31 -3.07 3.15
N HIS A 427 18.07 -1.80 3.48
CA HIS A 427 19.01 -0.70 3.45
C HIS A 427 19.28 -0.07 4.83
N LYS A 428 18.44 -0.33 5.85
CA LYS A 428 18.64 0.22 7.21
C LYS A 428 19.78 -0.43 8.00
N PRO A 429 20.71 0.35 8.60
CA PRO A 429 21.84 -0.15 9.38
C PRO A 429 21.40 -1.08 10.51
N GLU A 430 20.35 -0.75 11.24
CA GLU A 430 19.88 -1.52 12.40
C GLU A 430 19.46 -2.95 12.03
N MET A 431 19.08 -3.20 10.77
CA MET A 431 18.77 -4.54 10.27
C MET A 431 20.00 -5.21 9.63
N ILE A 432 20.85 -4.47 8.93
CA ILE A 432 22.12 -4.99 8.41
C ILE A 432 23.00 -5.48 9.58
N GLU A 433 23.03 -4.76 10.71
CA GLU A 433 23.76 -5.11 11.94
C GLU A 433 23.34 -6.44 12.57
N ILE A 434 22.12 -6.93 12.32
CA ILE A 434 21.67 -8.22 12.89
C ILE A 434 21.98 -9.43 12.01
N ALA A 435 22.55 -9.22 10.82
CA ALA A 435 22.80 -10.24 9.82
C ALA A 435 23.90 -11.23 10.23
N ASP A 436 23.69 -12.51 9.93
CA ASP A 436 24.74 -13.53 9.97
C ASP A 436 25.62 -13.44 8.71
N HIS A 437 25.02 -13.05 7.59
CA HIS A 437 25.64 -12.95 6.27
C HIS A 437 25.09 -11.74 5.52
N VAL A 438 25.92 -11.07 4.72
CA VAL A 438 25.54 -9.88 3.95
C VAL A 438 26.02 -10.00 2.52
N VAL A 439 25.16 -9.64 1.58
CA VAL A 439 25.46 -9.51 0.15
C VAL A 439 25.16 -8.08 -0.27
N ASP A 440 26.18 -7.33 -0.69
CA ASP A 440 26.05 -5.94 -1.16
C ASP A 440 26.03 -5.91 -2.69
N LEU A 441 24.95 -5.38 -3.29
CA LEU A 441 24.78 -5.28 -4.74
C LEU A 441 24.91 -3.84 -5.21
N GLY A 442 25.66 -3.63 -6.29
CA GLY A 442 25.98 -2.31 -6.83
C GLY A 442 26.82 -2.40 -8.11
N PRO A 443 27.79 -1.49 -8.33
CA PRO A 443 28.11 -0.32 -7.50
C PRO A 443 27.09 0.82 -7.60
N GLY A 444 26.19 0.78 -8.58
CA GLY A 444 25.12 1.76 -8.78
C GLY A 444 23.75 1.12 -9.04
N ALA A 445 22.87 1.86 -9.71
CA ALA A 445 21.50 1.46 -10.02
C ALA A 445 21.31 1.14 -11.51
N GLY A 446 20.31 0.32 -11.84
CA GLY A 446 19.95 -0.03 -13.21
C GLY A 446 21.14 -0.67 -13.95
N ARG A 447 21.49 -0.15 -15.14
CA ARG A 447 22.65 -0.63 -15.93
C ARG A 447 24.01 -0.46 -15.21
N ALA A 448 24.10 0.40 -14.21
CA ALA A 448 25.28 0.60 -13.37
C ALA A 448 25.28 -0.27 -12.08
N GLY A 449 24.20 -1.03 -11.84
CA GLY A 449 24.13 -2.05 -10.80
C GLY A 449 24.44 -3.45 -11.34
N GLY A 450 23.87 -4.46 -10.70
CA GLY A 450 23.88 -5.85 -11.18
C GLY A 450 25.14 -6.63 -10.83
N GLU A 451 26.05 -6.09 -10.02
CA GLU A 451 27.30 -6.73 -9.61
C GLU A 451 27.32 -6.93 -8.09
N ILE A 452 27.88 -8.06 -7.62
CA ILE A 452 28.14 -8.29 -6.20
C ILE A 452 29.39 -7.49 -5.82
N CYS A 453 29.23 -6.51 -4.95
CA CYS A 453 30.30 -5.65 -4.45
C CYS A 453 30.97 -6.23 -3.20
N PHE A 454 30.23 -6.98 -2.38
CA PHE A 454 30.74 -7.66 -1.19
C PHE A 454 29.85 -8.86 -0.82
N GLU A 455 30.46 -9.90 -0.25
CA GLU A 455 29.82 -11.09 0.31
C GLU A 455 30.58 -11.48 1.60
N GLY A 456 29.88 -11.68 2.72
CA GLY A 456 30.51 -12.07 3.99
C GLY A 456 29.82 -11.53 5.25
N THR A 457 30.60 -11.15 6.27
CA THR A 457 30.07 -10.65 7.56
C THR A 457 29.82 -9.14 7.55
N VAL A 458 29.02 -8.64 8.50
CA VAL A 458 28.78 -7.19 8.71
C VAL A 458 30.08 -6.42 8.94
N GLU A 459 31.00 -7.00 9.73
CA GLU A 459 32.33 -6.41 9.98
C GLU A 459 33.17 -6.33 8.70
N GLY A 460 33.08 -7.36 7.84
CA GLY A 460 33.67 -7.34 6.51
C GLY A 460 33.07 -6.28 5.60
N LEU A 461 31.73 -6.11 5.60
CA LEU A 461 31.06 -5.05 4.84
C LEU A 461 31.54 -3.66 5.28
N ARG A 462 31.60 -3.40 6.59
CA ARG A 462 32.12 -2.13 7.15
C ARG A 462 33.56 -1.85 6.69
N ALA A 463 34.40 -2.89 6.56
CA ALA A 463 35.77 -2.77 6.09
C ALA A 463 35.94 -2.81 4.54
N SER A 464 34.91 -3.19 3.80
CA SER A 464 34.98 -3.48 2.35
C SER A 464 35.28 -2.27 1.46
N GLY A 465 34.96 -1.06 1.94
CA GLY A 465 35.04 0.17 1.16
C GLY A 465 33.98 0.30 0.06
N THR A 466 32.96 -0.57 0.00
CA THR A 466 31.82 -0.42 -0.93
C THR A 466 30.97 0.82 -0.59
N LEU A 467 29.98 1.15 -1.44
CA LEU A 467 29.10 2.28 -1.16
C LEU A 467 28.34 2.09 0.15
N THR A 468 27.75 0.91 0.38
CA THR A 468 27.06 0.60 1.64
C THR A 468 28.04 0.54 2.82
N GLY A 469 29.19 -0.13 2.65
CA GLY A 469 30.20 -0.24 3.71
C GLY A 469 30.70 1.12 4.24
N ARG A 470 30.84 2.12 3.36
CA ARG A 470 31.24 3.49 3.75
C ARG A 470 30.19 4.25 4.54
N HIS A 471 28.89 4.04 4.27
CA HIS A 471 27.80 4.82 4.87
C HIS A 471 27.05 4.07 5.99
N LEU A 472 27.46 2.84 6.33
CA LEU A 472 26.79 2.00 7.34
C LEU A 472 26.77 2.67 8.73
N ASP A 473 27.84 3.38 9.07
CA ASP A 473 28.02 4.08 10.34
C ASP A 473 27.67 5.57 10.27
N ASP A 474 27.12 6.07 9.15
CA ASP A 474 26.78 7.48 9.01
C ASP A 474 25.59 7.85 9.92
N ARG A 475 25.77 8.90 10.73
CA ARG A 475 24.76 9.42 11.65
C ARG A 475 24.65 10.93 11.49
N ALA A 476 23.44 11.44 11.31
CA ALA A 476 23.21 12.88 11.29
C ALA A 476 23.36 13.45 12.71
N ALA A 477 24.22 14.46 12.86
CA ALA A 477 24.36 15.21 14.11
C ALA A 477 23.20 16.18 14.31
N LEU A 478 22.96 16.57 15.57
CA LEU A 478 22.04 17.67 15.89
C LEU A 478 22.56 19.00 15.33
N LYS A 479 21.67 19.81 14.73
CA LYS A 479 22.02 21.17 14.28
C LYS A 479 22.54 22.01 15.46
N PRO A 480 23.66 22.75 15.31
CA PRO A 480 24.20 23.60 16.38
C PRO A 480 23.32 24.83 16.66
N SER A 481 22.50 25.23 15.69
CA SER A 481 21.49 26.26 15.79
C SER A 481 20.36 25.94 14.82
N VAL A 482 19.11 26.14 15.26
CA VAL A 482 17.91 25.99 14.43
C VAL A 482 17.45 27.34 13.87
N ARG A 483 16.69 27.32 12.77
CA ARG A 483 16.06 28.50 12.17
C ARG A 483 15.01 29.11 13.13
N ALA A 484 14.72 30.40 12.96
CA ALA A 484 13.67 31.09 13.69
C ALA A 484 12.35 30.99 12.92
N ALA A 485 11.24 30.72 13.61
CA ALA A 485 9.92 30.62 12.98
C ALA A 485 9.36 32.00 12.63
N GLU A 486 8.76 32.12 11.45
CA GLU A 486 8.13 33.35 10.94
C GLU A 486 6.61 33.41 11.20
N GLY A 487 6.03 32.30 11.69
CA GLY A 487 4.62 32.15 12.02
C GLY A 487 4.31 30.71 12.43
N ALA A 488 3.02 30.35 12.52
CA ALA A 488 2.58 28.98 12.76
C ALA A 488 1.26 28.65 12.06
N ILE A 489 1.08 27.38 11.69
CA ILE A 489 -0.23 26.80 11.39
C ILE A 489 -0.82 26.31 12.71
N GLU A 490 -1.83 27.04 13.21
CA GLU A 490 -2.58 26.64 14.39
C GLU A 490 -3.52 25.47 14.07
N VAL A 491 -3.37 24.34 14.75
CA VAL A 491 -4.35 23.25 14.80
C VAL A 491 -5.03 23.30 16.16
N ARG A 492 -6.36 23.22 16.18
CA ARG A 492 -7.18 23.34 17.38
C ARG A 492 -8.24 22.25 17.44
N GLY A 493 -8.41 21.64 18.61
CA GLY A 493 -9.46 20.65 18.89
C GLY A 493 -9.47 19.44 17.95
N ALA A 494 -8.32 19.05 17.38
CA ALA A 494 -8.25 17.99 16.38
C ALA A 494 -8.67 16.63 16.97
N SER A 495 -9.74 16.06 16.43
CA SER A 495 -10.43 14.87 16.99
C SER A 495 -10.75 13.81 15.93
N GLU A 496 -10.04 13.81 14.80
CA GLU A 496 -10.22 12.80 13.76
C GLU A 496 -9.57 11.46 14.16
N ASN A 497 -10.23 10.34 13.86
CA ASN A 497 -9.79 8.98 14.17
C ASN A 497 -9.49 8.77 15.67
N ASN A 498 -8.21 8.70 16.05
CA ASN A 498 -7.77 8.50 17.43
C ASN A 498 -7.24 9.76 18.12
N LEU A 499 -7.26 10.93 17.46
CA LEU A 499 -6.80 12.19 18.05
C LEU A 499 -7.71 12.62 19.22
N GLN A 500 -7.10 13.05 20.32
CA GLN A 500 -7.81 13.31 21.59
C GLN A 500 -8.04 14.81 21.84
N GLY A 501 -8.58 15.52 20.84
CA GLY A 501 -8.82 16.97 20.93
C GLY A 501 -7.51 17.77 20.92
N VAL A 502 -6.61 17.45 19.99
CA VAL A 502 -5.25 17.98 19.95
C VAL A 502 -5.24 19.46 19.53
N ASP A 503 -4.64 20.29 20.38
CA ASP A 503 -4.17 21.64 20.06
C ASP A 503 -2.65 21.58 19.82
N VAL A 504 -2.15 22.13 18.71
CA VAL A 504 -0.71 22.22 18.41
C VAL A 504 -0.42 23.36 17.43
N ASP A 505 0.74 24.00 17.57
CA ASP A 505 1.21 25.07 16.67
C ASP A 505 2.39 24.56 15.84
N ILE A 506 2.18 24.44 14.53
CA ILE A 506 3.23 23.94 13.61
C ILE A 506 3.99 25.15 13.05
N PRO A 507 5.26 25.39 13.43
CA PRO A 507 5.97 26.59 13.02
C PRO A 507 6.28 26.62 11.51
N LEU A 508 6.28 27.84 10.98
CA LEU A 508 6.51 28.18 9.57
C LEU A 508 7.87 28.87 9.37
N GLY A 509 8.39 28.82 8.14
CA GLY A 509 9.74 29.29 7.77
C GLY A 509 10.87 28.33 8.19
N VAL A 510 10.52 27.11 8.61
CA VAL A 510 11.44 26.12 9.21
C VAL A 510 11.14 24.69 8.74
N LEU A 511 12.05 23.75 9.03
CA LEU A 511 11.81 22.31 8.89
C LEU A 511 11.16 21.73 10.16
N THR A 512 9.87 21.42 10.10
CA THR A 512 9.13 20.78 11.21
C THR A 512 8.92 19.29 10.93
N VAL A 513 9.34 18.42 11.85
CA VAL A 513 9.15 16.97 11.76
C VAL A 513 8.04 16.50 12.70
N VAL A 514 7.10 15.73 12.18
CA VAL A 514 5.95 15.16 12.89
C VAL A 514 6.17 13.66 13.04
N THR A 515 6.32 13.21 14.28
CA THR A 515 6.89 11.91 14.61
C THR A 515 6.10 11.14 15.67
N GLY A 516 6.61 9.98 16.08
CA GLY A 516 5.96 9.03 16.98
C GLY A 516 5.63 7.69 16.32
N VAL A 517 5.16 6.72 17.11
CA VAL A 517 4.98 5.31 16.68
C VAL A 517 3.94 5.12 15.58
N ALA A 518 3.98 3.96 14.90
CA ALA A 518 2.97 3.62 13.89
C ALA A 518 1.57 3.56 14.52
N GLY A 519 0.59 4.27 13.94
CA GLY A 519 -0.76 4.39 14.51
C GLY A 519 -0.94 5.42 15.64
N SER A 520 0.06 6.27 15.93
CA SER A 520 -0.06 7.32 16.97
C SER A 520 -0.94 8.53 16.60
N GLY A 521 -1.40 8.63 15.33
CA GLY A 521 -2.28 9.70 14.85
C GLY A 521 -1.64 10.73 13.91
N LYS A 522 -0.34 10.61 13.58
CA LYS A 522 0.42 11.57 12.74
C LYS A 522 -0.31 11.96 11.44
N SER A 523 -0.69 10.96 10.64
CA SER A 523 -1.35 11.16 9.36
C SER A 523 -2.74 11.78 9.51
N SER A 524 -3.48 11.43 10.58
CA SER A 524 -4.77 12.07 10.90
C SER A 524 -4.60 13.54 11.30
N LEU A 525 -3.54 13.87 12.05
CA LEU A 525 -3.25 15.26 12.42
C LEU A 525 -2.94 16.10 11.17
N ILE A 526 -2.02 15.62 10.33
CA ILE A 526 -1.49 16.42 9.22
C ILE A 526 -2.41 16.37 7.99
N HIS A 527 -2.84 15.19 7.52
CA HIS A 527 -3.72 15.13 6.36
C HIS A 527 -5.16 15.55 6.67
N GLY A 528 -5.65 15.29 7.88
CA GLY A 528 -6.98 15.72 8.32
C GLY A 528 -7.10 17.23 8.59
N HIS A 529 -6.08 17.85 9.20
CA HIS A 529 -6.18 19.24 9.68
C HIS A 529 -5.19 20.24 9.06
N VAL A 530 -4.23 19.83 8.22
CA VAL A 530 -3.23 20.72 7.60
C VAL A 530 -3.24 20.65 6.07
N SER A 531 -3.24 19.45 5.48
CA SER A 531 -3.04 19.25 4.02
C SER A 531 -4.07 19.91 3.10
N GLY A 532 -5.25 20.26 3.60
CA GLY A 532 -6.33 20.91 2.84
C GLY A 532 -6.42 22.43 3.01
N ARG A 533 -5.45 23.09 3.65
CA ARG A 533 -5.45 24.54 3.84
C ARG A 533 -4.85 25.28 2.64
N ASP A 534 -5.27 26.52 2.43
CA ASP A 534 -4.72 27.40 1.39
C ASP A 534 -3.19 27.55 1.52
N GLY A 535 -2.48 27.51 0.39
CA GLY A 535 -1.01 27.62 0.33
C GLY A 535 -0.24 26.34 0.70
N VAL A 536 -0.92 25.27 1.13
CA VAL A 536 -0.30 23.98 1.50
C VAL A 536 -0.31 23.00 0.32
N VAL A 537 0.87 22.51 -0.08
CA VAL A 537 1.05 21.46 -1.08
C VAL A 537 1.45 20.17 -0.37
N SER A 538 0.65 19.11 -0.52
CA SER A 538 0.85 17.84 0.21
C SER A 538 1.22 16.67 -0.70
N ILE A 539 2.31 15.99 -0.35
CA ILE A 539 2.81 14.80 -1.03
C ILE A 539 2.68 13.60 -0.08
N ASP A 540 1.61 12.84 -0.29
CA ASP A 540 1.22 11.66 0.48
C ASP A 540 1.84 10.35 -0.09
N GLN A 541 1.80 9.28 0.72
CA GLN A 541 2.20 7.93 0.31
C GLN A 541 1.27 7.24 -0.71
N THR A 542 0.18 7.87 -1.18
CA THR A 542 -0.71 7.18 -2.13
C THR A 542 0.05 6.79 -3.40
N ALA A 543 -0.05 5.52 -3.79
CA ALA A 543 0.64 5.05 -4.98
C ALA A 543 0.23 5.89 -6.21
N ILE A 544 1.21 6.33 -7.02
CA ILE A 544 0.92 7.00 -8.28
C ILE A 544 -0.04 6.13 -9.09
N ARG A 545 -1.26 6.64 -9.34
CA ARG A 545 -2.24 6.03 -10.25
C ARG A 545 -1.83 6.28 -11.69
N GLY A 546 -0.78 5.60 -12.12
CA GLY A 546 -0.38 5.47 -13.52
C GLY A 546 -1.08 4.28 -14.17
N SER A 547 -1.40 4.39 -15.46
CA SER A 547 -1.68 3.19 -16.26
C SER A 547 -0.38 2.39 -16.47
N ARG A 548 -0.46 1.12 -16.93
CA ARG A 548 0.72 0.33 -17.35
C ARG A 548 1.59 1.02 -18.44
N ARG A 549 1.10 2.11 -19.05
CA ARG A 549 1.80 2.94 -20.06
C ARG A 549 2.48 4.18 -19.48
N SER A 550 2.21 4.51 -18.24
CA SER A 550 2.77 5.68 -17.57
C SER A 550 4.26 5.44 -17.27
N ASN A 551 5.05 6.51 -17.35
CA ASN A 551 6.49 6.55 -17.13
C ASN A 551 6.89 7.96 -16.60
N PRO A 552 8.11 8.17 -16.09
CA PRO A 552 8.54 9.48 -15.60
C PRO A 552 8.32 10.63 -16.61
N ALA A 553 8.58 10.41 -17.91
CA ALA A 553 8.40 11.42 -18.94
C ALA A 553 6.93 11.85 -19.10
N THR A 554 6.00 10.91 -19.15
CA THR A 554 4.56 11.20 -19.27
C THR A 554 3.98 11.80 -18.00
N TYR A 555 4.39 11.30 -16.82
CA TYR A 555 3.79 11.68 -15.55
C TYR A 555 4.22 13.08 -15.08
N THR A 556 5.48 13.46 -15.32
CA THR A 556 6.00 14.80 -14.98
C THR A 556 5.68 15.89 -16.02
N GLY A 557 5.00 15.53 -17.12
CA GLY A 557 4.78 16.41 -18.26
C GLY A 557 6.01 16.63 -19.16
N LEU A 558 7.18 16.10 -18.80
CA LEU A 558 8.45 16.20 -19.53
C LEU A 558 8.37 15.73 -21.00
N LEU A 559 7.51 14.76 -21.31
CA LEU A 559 7.35 14.24 -22.67
C LEU A 559 6.80 15.30 -23.64
N GLU A 560 5.96 16.23 -23.20
CA GLU A 560 5.32 17.21 -24.08
C GLU A 560 6.30 18.20 -24.75
N PRO A 561 7.25 18.86 -24.04
CA PRO A 561 8.27 19.67 -24.69
C PRO A 561 9.24 18.85 -25.56
N ILE A 562 9.55 17.59 -25.17
CA ILE A 562 10.38 16.69 -26.00
C ILE A 562 9.68 16.37 -27.33
N ARG A 563 8.40 15.99 -27.30
CA ARG A 563 7.58 15.71 -28.51
C ARG A 563 7.51 16.90 -29.46
N LYS A 564 7.38 18.11 -28.92
CA LYS A 564 7.39 19.37 -29.68
C LYS A 564 8.74 19.63 -30.34
N ALA A 565 9.86 19.32 -29.68
CA ALA A 565 11.18 19.44 -30.27
C ALA A 565 11.43 18.43 -31.40
N PHE A 566 11.12 17.15 -31.18
CA PHE A 566 11.19 16.11 -32.24
C PHE A 566 10.34 16.47 -33.46
N ALA A 567 9.09 16.89 -33.25
CA ALA A 567 8.19 17.36 -34.29
C ALA A 567 8.78 18.53 -35.10
N LYS A 568 9.34 19.54 -34.41
CA LYS A 568 9.96 20.70 -35.05
C LYS A 568 11.23 20.34 -35.83
N ALA A 569 12.06 19.45 -35.31
CA ALA A 569 13.30 19.01 -35.97
C ALA A 569 13.05 18.21 -37.25
N ASN A 570 11.98 17.40 -37.27
CA ASN A 570 11.69 16.46 -38.35
C ASN A 570 10.54 16.92 -39.30
N GLY A 571 9.86 18.02 -38.99
CA GLY A 571 8.76 18.55 -39.80
C GLY A 571 7.45 17.74 -39.73
N VAL A 572 7.26 16.94 -38.68
CA VAL A 572 6.11 16.02 -38.53
C VAL A 572 5.25 16.36 -37.29
N LYS A 573 4.11 15.67 -37.11
CA LYS A 573 3.20 15.92 -35.98
C LYS A 573 3.79 15.44 -34.63
N PRO A 574 3.62 16.19 -33.52
CA PRO A 574 3.95 15.70 -32.16
C PRO A 574 3.21 14.43 -31.72
N ALA A 575 2.12 14.07 -32.39
CA ALA A 575 1.33 12.85 -32.10
C ALA A 575 2.10 11.55 -32.41
N LEU A 576 3.07 11.57 -33.33
CA LEU A 576 3.91 10.41 -33.65
C LEU A 576 4.86 10.06 -32.49
N PHE A 577 5.33 11.06 -31.74
CA PHE A 577 6.26 10.87 -30.62
C PHE A 577 5.55 10.52 -29.29
N SER A 578 4.35 9.93 -29.35
CA SER A 578 3.59 9.47 -28.19
C SER A 578 3.11 8.02 -28.36
N ALA A 579 3.54 7.15 -27.45
CA ALA A 579 3.05 5.77 -27.31
C ALA A 579 1.58 5.69 -26.82
N ASN A 580 0.95 6.84 -26.55
CA ASN A 580 -0.48 6.97 -26.24
C ASN A 580 -1.26 7.58 -27.43
N SER A 581 -0.69 7.64 -28.63
CA SER A 581 -1.25 8.36 -29.79
C SER A 581 -0.83 7.72 -31.12
N GLU A 582 -0.74 8.50 -32.21
CA GLU A 582 -0.57 8.02 -33.60
C GLU A 582 0.66 7.11 -33.81
N GLY A 583 1.77 7.31 -33.09
CA GLY A 583 3.00 6.52 -33.29
C GLY A 583 3.14 5.26 -32.44
N ALA A 584 2.12 4.89 -31.66
CA ALA A 584 2.14 3.69 -30.82
C ALA A 584 2.23 2.40 -31.66
N CYS A 585 3.05 1.43 -31.24
CA CYS A 585 3.07 0.08 -31.82
C CYS A 585 1.65 -0.51 -31.79
N PRO A 586 1.11 -1.00 -32.93
CA PRO A 586 -0.30 -1.43 -33.00
C PRO A 586 -0.62 -2.64 -32.12
N THR A 587 0.35 -3.52 -31.91
CA THR A 587 0.17 -4.83 -31.26
C THR A 587 0.02 -4.71 -29.74
N CYS A 588 1.03 -4.18 -29.04
CA CYS A 588 0.89 -3.80 -27.62
C CYS A 588 0.10 -2.49 -27.42
N LYS A 589 -0.36 -1.86 -28.51
CA LYS A 589 -0.99 -0.53 -28.55
C LYS A 589 -0.17 0.56 -27.87
N GLY A 590 1.15 0.40 -27.76
CA GLY A 590 2.07 1.30 -27.04
C GLY A 590 2.37 0.96 -25.57
N ALA A 591 1.91 -0.18 -25.04
CA ALA A 591 2.30 -0.63 -23.69
C ALA A 591 3.77 -1.10 -23.61
N GLY A 592 4.27 -1.75 -24.68
CA GLY A 592 5.58 -2.40 -24.73
C GLY A 592 5.55 -3.87 -24.28
N VAL A 593 4.52 -4.26 -23.54
CA VAL A 593 4.26 -5.63 -23.10
C VAL A 593 2.92 -6.14 -23.63
N ILE A 594 2.78 -7.47 -23.70
CA ILE A 594 1.52 -8.19 -23.85
C ILE A 594 1.14 -8.72 -22.47
N VAL A 595 -0.11 -8.52 -22.07
CA VAL A 595 -0.61 -8.86 -20.74
C VAL A 595 -1.58 -10.04 -20.84
N THR A 596 -1.36 -11.06 -20.03
CA THR A 596 -2.22 -12.24 -19.93
C THR A 596 -2.81 -12.34 -18.52
N GLU A 597 -4.11 -12.12 -18.39
CA GLU A 597 -4.85 -12.18 -17.12
C GLU A 597 -5.57 -13.53 -17.00
N LEU A 598 -5.32 -14.29 -15.93
CA LEU A 598 -5.93 -15.59 -15.63
C LEU A 598 -6.53 -15.54 -14.22
N GLY A 599 -7.85 -15.66 -14.10
CA GLY A 599 -8.63 -15.24 -12.90
C GLY A 599 -8.42 -15.97 -11.58
N PHE A 600 -7.36 -16.75 -11.41
CA PHE A 600 -6.97 -17.44 -10.17
C PHE A 600 -5.45 -17.32 -9.86
N MET A 601 -4.68 -16.58 -10.66
CA MET A 601 -3.26 -16.32 -10.47
C MET A 601 -2.91 -14.88 -10.85
N ASP A 602 -1.71 -14.45 -10.50
CA ASP A 602 -1.23 -13.10 -10.79
C ASP A 602 -1.05 -12.88 -12.29
N THR A 603 -1.15 -11.61 -12.69
CA THR A 603 -1.12 -11.20 -14.09
C THR A 603 0.30 -11.32 -14.64
N ILE A 604 0.46 -11.98 -15.79
CA ILE A 604 1.77 -12.13 -16.44
C ILE A 604 1.91 -11.10 -17.56
N GLU A 605 3.06 -10.41 -17.57
CA GLU A 605 3.47 -9.49 -18.63
C GLU A 605 4.65 -10.10 -19.40
N THR A 606 4.57 -10.14 -20.74
CA THR A 606 5.68 -10.55 -21.62
C THR A 606 6.09 -9.39 -22.54
N PRO A 607 7.38 -9.20 -22.87
CA PRO A 607 7.79 -8.19 -23.84
C PRO A 607 7.08 -8.36 -25.19
N CYS A 608 6.61 -7.26 -25.79
CA CYS A 608 5.94 -7.31 -27.08
C CYS A 608 6.95 -7.59 -28.20
N GLU A 609 6.83 -8.77 -28.80
CA GLU A 609 7.71 -9.30 -29.87
C GLU A 609 7.86 -8.30 -31.04
N ASP A 610 6.74 -7.78 -31.56
CA ASP A 610 6.72 -6.89 -32.74
C ASP A 610 7.51 -5.57 -32.57
N CYS A 611 7.63 -5.05 -31.35
CA CYS A 611 8.40 -3.83 -31.09
C CYS A 611 9.63 -4.07 -30.21
N GLY A 612 9.93 -5.31 -29.80
CA GLY A 612 10.98 -5.63 -28.83
C GLY A 612 10.88 -4.77 -27.55
N GLY A 613 9.68 -4.53 -27.05
CA GLY A 613 9.44 -3.65 -25.90
C GLY A 613 9.43 -2.13 -26.18
N LYS A 614 9.87 -1.68 -27.36
CA LYS A 614 10.10 -0.24 -27.67
C LYS A 614 8.87 0.66 -27.71
N ARG A 615 7.65 0.12 -27.63
CA ARG A 615 6.35 0.84 -27.64
C ARG A 615 5.97 1.62 -28.91
N PHE A 616 6.89 1.94 -29.81
CA PHE A 616 6.65 2.72 -31.03
C PHE A 616 6.61 1.84 -32.30
N GLN A 617 6.05 2.39 -33.38
CA GLN A 617 6.17 1.84 -34.73
C GLN A 617 7.59 2.09 -35.28
N ALA A 618 8.08 1.20 -36.15
CA ALA A 618 9.43 1.29 -36.72
C ALA A 618 9.69 2.64 -37.43
N GLU A 619 8.73 3.13 -38.21
CA GLU A 619 8.77 4.41 -38.93
C GLU A 619 8.96 5.64 -38.01
N VAL A 620 8.65 5.52 -36.72
CA VAL A 620 8.86 6.60 -35.74
C VAL A 620 10.32 6.69 -35.28
N LEU A 621 11.06 5.58 -35.38
CA LEU A 621 12.46 5.48 -34.93
C LEU A 621 13.46 6.07 -35.93
N ASP A 622 13.03 6.30 -37.18
CA ASP A 622 13.83 6.98 -38.20
C ASP A 622 14.00 8.49 -37.92
N TYR A 623 13.10 9.08 -37.13
CA TYR A 623 13.16 10.49 -36.75
C TYR A 623 14.10 10.72 -35.57
N LYS A 624 15.05 11.64 -35.72
CA LYS A 624 16.09 11.93 -34.72
C LYS A 624 16.01 13.36 -34.17
N LEU A 625 16.51 13.56 -32.96
CA LEU A 625 16.77 14.86 -32.32
C LEU A 625 18.21 14.83 -31.79
N ALA A 626 19.08 15.70 -32.30
CA ALA A 626 20.51 15.73 -31.99
C ALA A 626 21.20 14.34 -32.05
N GLY A 627 20.81 13.52 -33.04
CA GLY A 627 21.36 12.18 -33.28
C GLY A 627 20.61 11.00 -32.65
N LEU A 628 19.70 11.24 -31.68
CA LEU A 628 18.96 10.17 -30.97
C LEU A 628 17.48 10.10 -31.38
N ASP A 629 16.89 8.91 -31.48
CA ASP A 629 15.45 8.74 -31.65
C ASP A 629 14.68 8.84 -30.33
N ILE A 630 13.35 8.80 -30.41
CA ILE A 630 12.49 8.94 -29.24
C ILE A 630 12.67 7.80 -28.23
N THR A 631 13.05 6.59 -28.65
CA THR A 631 13.33 5.47 -27.73
C THR A 631 14.69 5.62 -27.08
N GLU A 632 15.72 5.98 -27.85
CA GLU A 632 17.06 6.28 -27.32
C GLU A 632 17.02 7.42 -26.30
N VAL A 633 16.23 8.48 -26.55
CA VAL A 633 16.00 9.58 -25.60
C VAL A 633 15.21 9.14 -24.36
N LEU A 634 14.22 8.25 -24.51
CA LEU A 634 13.45 7.74 -23.38
C LEU A 634 14.26 6.76 -22.51
N ASP A 635 15.25 6.08 -23.09
CA ASP A 635 16.18 5.20 -22.39
C ASP A 635 17.31 5.94 -21.65
N LEU A 636 17.46 7.26 -21.84
CA LEU A 636 18.43 8.05 -21.07
C LEU A 636 18.06 8.09 -19.57
N PRO A 637 19.02 7.84 -18.67
CA PRO A 637 18.89 8.20 -17.25
C PRO A 637 18.66 9.70 -17.07
N VAL A 638 17.87 10.11 -16.08
CA VAL A 638 17.57 11.52 -15.76
C VAL A 638 18.84 12.39 -15.71
N ALA A 639 19.93 11.92 -15.12
CA ALA A 639 21.19 12.67 -15.05
C ALA A 639 21.82 12.94 -16.43
N GLN A 640 21.76 11.96 -17.33
CA GLN A 640 22.26 12.09 -18.71
C GLN A 640 21.33 12.96 -19.56
N ALA A 641 20.02 12.74 -19.43
CA ALA A 641 19.00 13.58 -20.06
C ALA A 641 19.10 15.04 -19.61
N ARG A 642 19.37 15.32 -18.32
CA ARG A 642 19.58 16.67 -17.79
C ARG A 642 20.71 17.38 -18.54
N ALA A 643 21.85 16.71 -18.73
CA ALA A 643 22.96 17.24 -19.51
C ALA A 643 22.57 17.46 -20.99
N PHE A 644 21.96 16.45 -21.62
CA PHE A 644 21.52 16.48 -23.03
C PHE A 644 20.56 17.63 -23.35
N PHE A 645 19.58 17.91 -22.48
CA PHE A 645 18.58 18.97 -22.71
C PHE A 645 18.99 20.37 -22.20
N SER A 646 20.14 20.52 -21.54
CA SER A 646 20.58 21.83 -20.99
C SER A 646 21.26 22.73 -22.03
N GLU A 647 21.99 22.14 -22.98
CA GLU A 647 22.88 22.85 -23.92
C GLU A 647 22.83 22.26 -25.34
N GLY A 648 23.48 22.92 -26.30
CA GLY A 648 23.60 22.44 -27.69
C GLY A 648 22.29 22.43 -28.49
N GLU A 649 22.25 21.61 -29.55
CA GLU A 649 21.11 21.49 -30.47
C GLU A 649 19.87 20.82 -29.83
N ALA A 650 20.08 20.03 -28.78
CA ALA A 650 19.03 19.41 -27.98
C ALA A 650 18.47 20.32 -26.88
N LYS A 651 18.89 21.59 -26.77
CA LYS A 651 18.50 22.47 -25.67
C LYS A 651 16.98 22.70 -25.58
N ILE A 652 16.37 22.24 -24.49
CA ILE A 652 14.95 22.43 -24.17
C ILE A 652 14.85 22.92 -22.71
N PRO A 653 14.78 24.23 -22.44
CA PRO A 653 14.81 24.77 -21.09
C PRO A 653 13.72 24.22 -20.15
N ALA A 654 12.50 24.01 -20.67
CA ALA A 654 11.41 23.42 -19.90
C ALA A 654 11.68 21.96 -19.49
N ALA A 655 12.35 21.18 -20.35
CA ALA A 655 12.74 19.82 -20.02
C ALA A 655 13.89 19.81 -19.01
N ALA A 656 14.91 20.66 -19.22
CA ALA A 656 16.05 20.80 -18.31
C ALA A 656 15.62 21.19 -16.88
N ALA A 657 14.61 22.06 -16.73
CA ALA A 657 14.05 22.41 -15.42
C ALA A 657 13.40 21.21 -14.71
N ILE A 658 12.56 20.43 -15.40
CA ILE A 658 11.93 19.22 -14.83
C ILE A 658 12.99 18.17 -14.49
N LEU A 659 13.96 17.96 -15.38
CA LEU A 659 15.07 17.02 -15.18
C LEU A 659 16.00 17.42 -14.04
N THR A 660 16.16 18.72 -13.77
CA THR A 660 16.89 19.21 -12.60
C THR A 660 16.13 18.85 -11.33
N ARG A 661 14.82 19.13 -11.24
CA ARG A 661 14.02 18.71 -10.08
C ARG A 661 14.03 17.20 -9.85
N LEU A 662 13.91 16.38 -10.90
CA LEU A 662 14.04 14.92 -10.80
C LEU A 662 15.43 14.47 -10.32
N HIS A 663 16.50 15.15 -10.76
CA HIS A 663 17.84 14.88 -10.29
C HIS A 663 18.02 15.28 -8.82
N ASP A 664 17.48 16.42 -8.40
CA ASP A 664 17.62 16.97 -7.04
C ASP A 664 16.88 16.17 -5.97
N VAL A 665 15.82 15.44 -6.33
CA VAL A 665 15.18 14.42 -5.48
C VAL A 665 15.91 13.07 -5.48
N GLY A 666 17.08 12.95 -6.12
CA GLY A 666 17.88 11.72 -6.15
C GLY A 666 17.47 10.70 -7.22
N LEU A 667 16.59 11.04 -8.17
CA LEU A 667 16.17 10.12 -9.25
C LEU A 667 17.07 10.19 -10.49
N GLY A 668 18.35 10.53 -10.33
CA GLY A 668 19.29 10.70 -11.45
C GLY A 668 19.50 9.44 -12.32
N TYR A 669 19.22 8.25 -11.78
CA TYR A 669 19.49 6.96 -12.42
C TYR A 669 18.30 6.35 -13.19
N ILE A 670 17.05 6.71 -12.88
CA ILE A 670 15.87 6.16 -13.57
C ILE A 670 15.83 6.67 -15.01
N THR A 671 15.32 5.85 -15.95
CA THR A 671 15.17 6.30 -17.35
C THR A 671 13.84 6.99 -17.58
N LEU A 672 13.79 7.93 -18.53
CA LEU A 672 12.58 8.75 -18.76
C LEU A 672 11.36 7.90 -19.19
N GLY A 673 11.62 6.80 -19.91
CA GLY A 673 10.65 5.85 -20.42
C GLY A 673 10.31 4.69 -19.49
N GLN A 674 11.00 4.52 -18.35
CA GLN A 674 10.81 3.40 -17.44
C GLN A 674 9.33 3.25 -17.02
N PRO A 675 8.70 2.05 -17.11
CA PRO A 675 7.32 1.87 -16.68
C PRO A 675 7.17 2.23 -15.19
N LEU A 676 6.16 3.02 -14.81
CA LEU A 676 5.95 3.35 -13.38
C LEU A 676 5.69 2.12 -12.52
N SER A 677 5.21 1.01 -13.10
CA SER A 677 5.05 -0.28 -12.40
C SER A 677 6.36 -0.85 -11.88
N THR A 678 7.50 -0.60 -12.56
CA THR A 678 8.83 -1.10 -12.15
C THR A 678 9.56 -0.17 -11.20
N LEU A 679 8.97 0.97 -10.84
CA LEU A 679 9.52 1.88 -9.83
C LEU A 679 9.04 1.48 -8.43
N SER A 680 9.92 1.55 -7.45
CA SER A 680 9.61 1.40 -6.02
C SER A 680 8.65 2.49 -5.50
N GLY A 681 8.05 2.26 -4.34
CA GLY A 681 7.17 3.25 -3.67
C GLY A 681 7.86 4.60 -3.47
N GLY A 682 9.09 4.57 -2.93
CA GLY A 682 9.91 5.76 -2.71
C GLY A 682 10.34 6.48 -3.99
N GLU A 683 10.57 5.77 -5.10
CA GLU A 683 10.83 6.41 -6.40
C GLU A 683 9.59 7.13 -6.93
N ARG A 684 8.42 6.48 -6.87
CA ARG A 684 7.14 7.10 -7.24
C ARG A 684 6.85 8.34 -6.39
N GLN A 685 7.10 8.27 -5.09
CA GLN A 685 6.93 9.41 -4.19
C GLN A 685 7.87 10.57 -4.54
N ARG A 686 9.15 10.29 -4.81
CA ARG A 686 10.11 11.31 -5.26
C ARG A 686 9.72 11.95 -6.59
N ILE A 687 9.07 11.21 -7.50
CA ILE A 687 8.49 11.80 -8.72
C ILE A 687 7.39 12.81 -8.38
N LYS A 688 6.48 12.51 -7.43
CA LYS A 688 5.48 13.50 -6.96
C LYS A 688 6.16 14.75 -6.39
N LEU A 689 7.19 14.57 -5.55
CA LEU A 689 7.96 15.68 -4.97
C LEU A 689 8.57 16.58 -6.06
N ALA A 690 9.19 15.99 -7.09
CA ALA A 690 9.77 16.75 -8.21
C ALA A 690 8.73 17.52 -9.06
N ILE A 691 7.46 17.10 -9.03
CA ILE A 691 6.33 17.82 -9.65
C ILE A 691 5.89 18.96 -8.73
N ALA A 692 5.64 18.69 -7.45
CA ALA A 692 5.22 19.68 -6.44
C ALA A 692 6.25 20.81 -6.23
N MET A 693 7.55 20.51 -6.36
CA MET A 693 8.63 21.51 -6.42
C MET A 693 8.54 22.46 -7.64
N GLY A 694 7.61 22.24 -8.56
CA GLY A 694 7.26 23.14 -9.65
C GLY A 694 5.98 23.95 -9.43
N GLU A 695 5.28 23.75 -8.32
CA GLU A 695 4.03 24.43 -7.96
C GLU A 695 4.29 25.64 -7.05
N GLU A 696 3.40 26.64 -7.08
CA GLU A 696 3.48 27.83 -6.23
C GLU A 696 2.88 27.55 -4.84
N GLY A 697 3.56 26.73 -4.03
CA GLY A 697 3.23 26.47 -2.63
C GLY A 697 4.07 27.31 -1.66
N GLU A 698 3.50 27.72 -0.51
CA GLU A 698 4.24 28.35 0.59
C GLU A 698 4.66 27.33 1.66
N VAL A 699 3.85 26.28 1.82
CA VAL A 699 4.06 25.19 2.78
C VAL A 699 4.05 23.85 2.05
N TYR A 700 5.07 23.02 2.25
CA TYR A 700 5.13 21.66 1.74
C TYR A 700 4.93 20.65 2.87
N VAL A 701 4.03 19.68 2.67
CA VAL A 701 3.81 18.54 3.56
C VAL A 701 4.33 17.28 2.88
N LEU A 702 5.27 16.57 3.50
CA LEU A 702 5.93 15.37 2.95
C LEU A 702 5.72 14.15 3.87
N ASP A 703 5.12 13.07 3.35
CA ASP A 703 4.75 11.89 4.16
C ASP A 703 5.78 10.74 4.03
N GLU A 704 6.77 10.67 4.92
CA GLU A 704 7.93 9.74 4.90
C GLU A 704 8.78 9.80 3.61
N PRO A 705 9.37 10.97 3.24
CA PRO A 705 10.14 11.16 2.01
C PRO A 705 11.45 10.36 1.93
N THR A 706 11.84 9.69 3.02
CA THR A 706 13.00 8.78 3.10
C THR A 706 12.67 7.32 2.76
N THR A 707 11.40 6.99 2.49
CA THR A 707 10.96 5.63 2.19
C THR A 707 11.77 5.01 1.06
N GLY A 708 12.43 3.87 1.31
CA GLY A 708 13.22 3.15 0.31
C GLY A 708 14.50 3.88 -0.15
N LEU A 709 15.02 4.83 0.64
CA LEU A 709 16.30 5.48 0.36
C LEU A 709 17.48 4.66 0.89
N HIS A 710 18.52 4.52 0.07
CA HIS A 710 19.78 3.97 0.54
C HIS A 710 20.51 4.98 1.44
N LEU A 711 21.41 4.48 2.29
CA LEU A 711 22.20 5.28 3.22
C LEU A 711 22.92 6.45 2.54
N ALA A 712 23.49 6.21 1.37
CA ALA A 712 24.19 7.24 0.58
C ALA A 712 23.26 8.35 0.02
N ASP A 713 21.94 8.15 0.03
CA ASP A 713 20.95 9.14 -0.42
C ASP A 713 20.40 10.01 0.72
N VAL A 714 20.67 9.67 1.99
CA VAL A 714 20.15 10.38 3.16
C VAL A 714 20.65 11.84 3.20
N GLU A 715 21.94 12.08 2.93
CA GLU A 715 22.47 13.46 2.88
C GLU A 715 21.81 14.29 1.76
N ASN A 716 21.52 13.66 0.60
CA ASN A 716 20.91 14.33 -0.54
C ASN A 716 19.49 14.82 -0.22
N ILE A 717 18.68 14.00 0.47
CA ILE A 717 17.32 14.39 0.89
C ILE A 717 17.35 15.43 2.01
N LEU A 718 18.25 15.31 2.99
CA LEU A 718 18.41 16.35 4.04
C LEU A 718 18.82 17.71 3.44
N GLY A 719 19.77 17.70 2.51
CA GLY A 719 20.17 18.90 1.77
C GLY A 719 19.05 19.46 0.88
N LEU A 720 18.15 18.62 0.34
CA LEU A 720 16.97 19.09 -0.38
C LEU A 720 15.98 19.79 0.56
N LEU A 721 15.72 19.23 1.73
CA LEU A 721 14.82 19.83 2.73
C LEU A 721 15.32 21.21 3.15
N ASP A 722 16.62 21.36 3.44
CA ASP A 722 17.21 22.68 3.73
C ASP A 722 17.10 23.63 2.54
N ARG A 723 17.39 23.20 1.30
CA ARG A 723 17.24 24.06 0.09
C ARG A 723 15.81 24.57 -0.12
N LEU A 724 14.80 23.77 0.24
CA LEU A 724 13.40 24.21 0.18
C LEU A 724 13.12 25.28 1.24
N VAL A 725 13.57 25.08 2.48
CA VAL A 725 13.38 26.05 3.57
C VAL A 725 14.14 27.35 3.30
N ASP A 726 15.40 27.26 2.87
CA ASP A 726 16.25 28.42 2.55
C ASP A 726 15.76 29.20 1.32
N ALA A 727 14.90 28.60 0.48
CA ALA A 727 14.17 29.28 -0.59
C ALA A 727 12.90 30.03 -0.09
N GLY A 728 12.71 30.14 1.23
CA GLY A 728 11.58 30.84 1.85
C GLY A 728 10.31 29.99 1.92
N LYS A 729 10.43 28.67 2.02
CA LYS A 729 9.29 27.74 2.16
C LYS A 729 9.21 27.18 3.57
N SER A 730 8.01 26.81 4.01
CA SER A 730 7.85 25.99 5.21
C SER A 730 7.80 24.53 4.81
N VAL A 731 8.48 23.65 5.54
CA VAL A 731 8.49 22.21 5.22
C VAL A 731 8.09 21.40 6.44
N ILE A 732 6.99 20.67 6.33
CA ILE A 732 6.44 19.78 7.34
C ILE A 732 6.67 18.35 6.85
N VAL A 733 7.31 17.50 7.65
CA VAL A 733 7.65 16.13 7.27
C VAL A 733 7.11 15.14 8.29
N ILE A 734 6.37 14.11 7.86
CA ILE A 734 5.95 12.99 8.71
C ILE A 734 7.06 11.93 8.64
N GLU A 735 7.74 11.65 9.77
CA GLU A 735 8.97 10.82 9.86
C GLU A 735 9.16 10.33 11.31
N HIS A 736 9.55 9.11 11.71
CA HIS A 736 10.18 7.92 11.13
C HIS A 736 11.73 7.81 11.10
N HIS A 737 12.46 8.26 10.08
CA HIS A 737 13.93 8.16 10.00
C HIS A 737 14.66 9.14 10.94
N GLN A 738 15.55 8.63 11.79
CA GLN A 738 16.20 9.41 12.86
C GLN A 738 17.08 10.56 12.35
N ALA A 739 17.68 10.41 11.17
CA ALA A 739 18.47 11.47 10.56
C ALA A 739 17.65 12.74 10.27
N VAL A 740 16.40 12.59 9.83
CA VAL A 740 15.50 13.73 9.53
C VAL A 740 15.06 14.41 10.83
N MET A 741 14.83 13.63 11.89
CA MET A 741 14.56 14.19 13.23
C MET A 741 15.74 14.99 13.78
N ALA A 742 16.97 14.45 13.68
CA ALA A 742 18.18 15.14 14.15
C ALA A 742 18.44 16.45 13.39
N HIS A 743 18.07 16.46 12.11
CA HIS A 743 18.23 17.59 11.19
C HIS A 743 17.06 18.59 11.22
N ALA A 744 15.99 18.33 11.98
CA ALA A 744 14.84 19.21 12.07
C ALA A 744 15.17 20.54 12.76
N ASP A 745 14.39 21.58 12.48
CA ASP A 745 14.37 22.81 13.28
C ASP A 745 13.38 22.68 14.46
N TRP A 746 12.28 21.93 14.26
CA TRP A 746 11.24 21.65 15.26
C TRP A 746 10.73 20.21 15.16
N ILE A 747 10.30 19.62 16.28
CA ILE A 747 9.68 18.30 16.35
C ILE A 747 8.33 18.38 17.08
N VAL A 748 7.33 17.70 16.52
CA VAL A 748 6.04 17.37 17.15
C VAL A 748 5.95 15.84 17.27
N ASP A 749 6.03 15.29 18.49
CA ASP A 749 5.99 13.84 18.74
C ASP A 749 4.59 13.43 19.22
N LEU A 750 3.96 12.49 18.50
CA LEU A 750 2.63 11.96 18.82
C LEU A 750 2.71 10.57 19.48
N GLY A 751 1.98 10.40 20.58
CA GLY A 751 1.95 9.15 21.35
C GLY A 751 0.99 9.25 22.55
N PRO A 752 1.32 8.63 23.70
CA PRO A 752 2.52 7.81 23.95
C PRO A 752 2.54 6.46 23.22
N GLY A 753 1.37 5.96 22.81
CA GLY A 753 1.21 4.70 22.08
C GLY A 753 0.54 4.88 20.71
N ALA A 754 -0.16 3.82 20.29
CA ALA A 754 -0.88 3.74 19.03
C ALA A 754 -2.35 3.41 19.29
N GLY A 755 -3.24 3.71 18.33
CA GLY A 755 -4.68 3.52 18.55
C GLY A 755 -5.17 4.43 19.68
N HIS A 756 -5.95 3.89 20.62
CA HIS A 756 -6.50 4.70 21.72
C HIS A 756 -5.46 5.13 22.77
N ASP A 757 -4.29 4.47 22.81
CA ASP A 757 -3.13 4.87 23.60
C ASP A 757 -2.32 6.01 22.95
N GLY A 758 -2.64 6.36 21.69
CA GLY A 758 -2.03 7.44 20.93
C GLY A 758 -2.90 8.70 20.90
N GLY A 759 -2.67 9.54 19.88
CA GLY A 759 -3.53 10.69 19.58
C GLY A 759 -3.34 11.90 20.49
N ARG A 760 -2.19 12.00 21.18
CA ARG A 760 -1.77 13.16 21.97
C ARG A 760 -0.39 13.62 21.52
N VAL A 761 -0.11 14.92 21.60
CA VAL A 761 1.25 15.45 21.52
C VAL A 761 1.95 15.13 22.85
N VAL A 762 3.03 14.36 22.81
CA VAL A 762 3.83 13.97 23.98
C VAL A 762 5.13 14.78 24.11
N PHE A 763 5.56 15.42 23.03
CA PHE A 763 6.62 16.42 23.03
C PHE A 763 6.42 17.41 21.88
N GLU A 764 6.73 18.68 22.14
CA GLU A 764 6.85 19.73 21.15
C GLU A 764 8.09 20.57 21.50
N GLY A 765 8.98 20.82 20.54
CA GLY A 765 10.23 21.55 20.80
C GLY A 765 11.35 21.27 19.80
N ARG A 766 12.59 21.64 20.16
CA ARG A 766 13.76 21.39 19.32
C ARG A 766 14.27 19.96 19.48
N PRO A 767 14.93 19.36 18.47
CA PRO A 767 15.54 18.04 18.58
C PRO A 767 16.50 17.87 19.76
N ALA A 768 17.25 18.92 20.09
CA ALA A 768 18.18 18.92 21.23
C ALA A 768 17.45 18.79 22.59
N ASP A 769 16.28 19.43 22.74
CA ASP A 769 15.50 19.37 23.97
C ASP A 769 14.89 17.97 24.16
N LEU A 770 14.40 17.35 23.07
CA LEU A 770 13.92 15.96 23.05
C LEU A 770 15.03 14.96 23.44
N VAL A 771 16.21 15.12 22.86
CA VAL A 771 17.40 14.28 23.13
C VAL A 771 17.92 14.44 24.56
N ALA A 772 17.82 15.64 25.14
CA ALA A 772 18.21 15.91 26.52
C ALA A 772 17.18 15.34 27.52
N ALA A 773 15.88 15.49 27.23
CA ALA A 773 14.80 15.06 28.11
C ALA A 773 14.63 13.54 28.15
N ARG A 774 14.74 12.85 26.99
CA ARG A 774 14.50 11.40 26.86
C ARG A 774 13.16 10.94 27.45
N SER A 775 12.14 11.80 27.41
CA SER A 775 10.84 11.60 28.04
C SER A 775 9.84 10.81 27.19
N THR A 776 10.20 10.50 25.94
CA THR A 776 9.38 9.73 24.99
C THR A 776 10.24 8.66 24.33
N LEU A 777 9.62 7.60 23.78
CA LEU A 777 10.30 6.57 23.00
C LEU A 777 11.15 7.19 21.88
N THR A 778 10.59 8.16 21.16
CA THR A 778 11.31 8.90 20.11
C THR A 778 12.56 9.58 20.67
N GLY A 779 12.47 10.23 21.83
CA GLY A 779 13.61 10.86 22.49
C GLY A 779 14.68 9.88 22.98
N GLU A 780 14.29 8.71 23.50
CA GLU A 780 15.24 7.66 23.90
C GLU A 780 16.03 7.11 22.69
N HIS A 781 15.32 6.79 21.60
CA HIS A 781 15.95 6.29 20.37
C HIS A 781 16.81 7.36 19.70
N LEU A 782 16.31 8.59 19.54
CA LEU A 782 17.06 9.70 18.93
C LEU A 782 18.31 10.04 19.74
N ALA A 783 18.20 10.05 21.07
CA ALA A 783 19.35 10.27 21.96
C ALA A 783 20.35 9.11 22.01
N THR A 784 20.04 7.97 21.39
CA THR A 784 20.97 6.86 21.17
C THR A 784 21.65 7.03 19.81
N TYR A 785 20.87 7.34 18.77
CA TYR A 785 21.34 7.58 17.40
C TYR A 785 22.39 8.71 17.30
N VAL A 786 22.18 9.84 18.00
CA VAL A 786 23.12 10.98 17.97
C VAL A 786 24.29 10.88 18.97
N ARG A 787 24.46 9.72 19.64
CA ARG A 787 25.54 9.47 20.62
C ARG A 787 26.54 8.40 20.18
N ALA A 788 26.18 7.57 19.21
CA ALA A 788 27.08 6.65 18.54
C ALA A 788 27.94 7.42 17.53
#